data_AF-A0A9R1KKV9-F1
#
_entry.id   AF-A0A9R1KKV9-F1
#
_cell.length_a   1.000
_cell.length_b   1.000
_cell.length_c   1.000
_cell.angle_alpha   90.00
_cell.angle_beta   90.00
_cell.angle_gamma   90.00
#
_symmetry.space_group_name_H-M   'P 1'
#
loop_
_entity.id
_entity.type
_entity.pdbx_description
1 polymer ?
#
loop_
_entity_poly.entity_id
_entity_poly.type
_entity_poly.pdbx_seq_one_letter_code
_entity_poly.pdbx_strand_id
1 'polypeptide(L)'
;MTKVDFGAKFDSCLRYVQLSKINLKGNSKVTALSFCLDDESWRVLEKDVQSLLQQGLTDRTKMIRVLWRSTPSEWNIMDGFSEFGSSPLIVGVMLSLLEKSYRLVDIGPNPENRDEAIKFRKFWGEKAELRRFKDGAIAESTVWETETWERHTIIKRIADYVLTKHLLLQQEDLTHVVDQLDFCLLVGGQDPVSSSGALLEAFDTLAKQLRLLDDVPLKISTVQPLDSAFRHTSVFPPEPHPLAYEKSSQRLPNFAATCVRSLEVMIQLEGSGNWPLDPVAMEKTKSAFLLRIGESLEDRGMFVTASEDEVNVLTSGYSFLLKIFHERGLVVQKQAGDSNIQSAPSEDKELFFRSQHSSMINGLHGIYQAYGPVVRLAKRWISAHLFSSFISEEAVELVVAYLFLRPFPFHAPSSRVTGFLRFLRLLSSFDWTFSPMIVDINNDFNLKDEKEINENFMLSRRSYEQNPHDIEPAMFLATSYDKSSEAWTKQSPSKLVLKRIASYAKSSAELLTNLIIHGQSGQYTWECLFRTPLSNYDAVILLHKEKLCRPHHVLFPAEIPNGKLVIQGKPSNDFHPCMPLSKSVVRSLHDTRDKLLVNFDPTAYFLRDLKCAFPMTFKLWHDSIGGDAIGLTWESSKKRGRDEDDEAMPDPTSILKEVGDVGKGLVRSVHLLKAPKLE
;
A
#
# COMPACT_ATOMS: atom_id res chain seq x y z
N MET A 1 -6.85 -16.04 -29.08
CA MET A 1 -6.34 -14.80 -28.46
C MET A 1 -7.15 -14.52 -27.20
N THR A 2 -6.50 -14.45 -26.04
CA THR A 2 -7.18 -14.11 -24.77
C THR A 2 -7.65 -12.66 -24.83
N LYS A 3 -8.93 -12.40 -24.56
CA LYS A 3 -9.49 -11.05 -24.59
C LYS A 3 -8.82 -10.20 -23.52
N VAL A 4 -8.14 -9.13 -23.94
CA VAL A 4 -7.56 -8.15 -23.02
C VAL A 4 -8.69 -7.30 -22.46
N ASP A 5 -8.88 -7.37 -21.14
CA ASP A 5 -9.88 -6.55 -20.46
C ASP A 5 -9.60 -5.04 -20.62
N PHE A 6 -10.68 -4.28 -20.77
CA PHE A 6 -10.63 -2.84 -21.00
C PHE A 6 -10.01 -2.10 -19.81
N GLY A 7 -10.45 -2.39 -18.59
CA GLY A 7 -9.97 -1.72 -17.37
C GLY A 7 -8.50 -1.97 -17.08
N ALA A 8 -7.97 -3.14 -17.47
CA ALA A 8 -6.55 -3.42 -17.35
C ALA A 8 -5.70 -2.84 -18.48
N LYS A 9 -6.28 -2.49 -19.63
CA LYS A 9 -5.54 -1.97 -20.79
C LYS A 9 -5.23 -0.48 -20.66
N PHE A 10 -6.19 0.31 -20.20
CA PHE A 10 -6.08 1.76 -20.11
C PHE A 10 -5.72 2.20 -18.67
N ASP A 11 -5.04 3.33 -18.54
CA ASP A 11 -4.60 3.88 -17.24
C ASP A 11 -5.70 4.73 -16.59
N SER A 12 -6.52 5.39 -17.39
CA SER A 12 -7.69 6.15 -16.95
C SER A 12 -8.90 5.75 -17.78
N CYS A 13 -10.02 5.51 -17.10
CA CYS A 13 -11.30 5.20 -17.74
C CYS A 13 -12.32 6.28 -17.39
N LEU A 14 -13.06 6.75 -18.38
CA LEU A 14 -14.19 7.65 -18.21
C LEU A 14 -15.43 6.97 -18.77
N ARG A 15 -16.55 7.13 -18.08
CA ARG A 15 -17.86 6.62 -18.47
C ARG A 15 -18.86 7.76 -18.52
N TYR A 16 -19.63 7.79 -19.59
CA TYR A 16 -20.68 8.77 -19.80
C TYR A 16 -22.05 8.09 -19.76
N VAL A 17 -22.86 8.43 -18.75
CA VAL A 17 -24.01 7.62 -18.30
C VAL A 17 -25.33 8.08 -18.92
N GLN A 18 -25.46 9.36 -19.28
CA GLN A 18 -26.74 9.92 -19.72
C GLN A 18 -26.66 10.51 -21.13
N LEU A 19 -26.59 9.63 -22.13
CA LEU A 19 -26.59 10.01 -23.56
C LEU A 19 -27.92 10.56 -24.06
N SER A 20 -29.04 10.23 -23.41
CA SER A 20 -30.37 10.71 -23.79
C SER A 20 -30.57 12.22 -23.64
N LYS A 21 -29.75 12.89 -22.81
CA LYS A 21 -29.75 14.35 -22.65
C LYS A 21 -28.86 15.09 -23.65
N ILE A 22 -27.92 14.42 -24.32
CA ILE A 22 -27.26 15.02 -25.49
C ILE A 22 -28.37 15.19 -26.49
N ASN A 23 -28.85 16.43 -26.61
CA ASN A 23 -29.92 16.79 -27.51
C ASN A 23 -29.37 16.66 -28.94
N LEU A 24 -29.21 15.44 -29.43
CA LEU A 24 -28.84 15.13 -30.82
C LEU A 24 -29.85 15.80 -31.77
N LYS A 25 -31.08 16.04 -31.30
CA LYS A 25 -32.14 16.79 -32.00
C LYS A 25 -31.93 18.31 -32.01
N GLY A 26 -31.11 18.88 -31.12
CA GLY A 26 -30.88 20.34 -31.01
C GLY A 26 -29.48 20.80 -31.39
N ASN A 27 -28.51 19.88 -31.49
CA ASN A 27 -27.14 20.21 -31.86
C ASN A 27 -26.99 20.09 -33.39
N SER A 28 -27.23 21.19 -34.11
CA SER A 28 -27.24 21.27 -35.58
C SER A 28 -25.95 20.81 -36.28
N LYS A 29 -24.88 20.48 -35.54
CA LYS A 29 -23.66 19.85 -36.06
C LYS A 29 -23.71 18.33 -36.14
N VAL A 30 -24.48 17.65 -35.29
CA VAL A 30 -24.56 16.18 -35.27
C VAL A 30 -25.79 15.68 -36.06
N THR A 31 -26.85 16.48 -36.14
CA THR A 31 -28.06 16.19 -36.93
C THR A 31 -28.00 16.66 -38.38
N ALA A 32 -26.92 17.33 -38.81
CA ALA A 32 -26.74 17.81 -40.19
C ALA A 32 -26.13 16.75 -41.14
N LEU A 33 -26.13 15.47 -40.76
CA LEU A 33 -25.84 14.40 -41.71
C LEU A 33 -27.13 14.12 -42.49
N SER A 34 -27.15 14.68 -43.69
CA SER A 34 -28.10 14.39 -44.76
C SER A 34 -28.43 12.89 -44.82
N PHE A 35 -29.72 12.59 -44.96
CA PHE A 35 -30.27 11.25 -45.18
C PHE A 35 -29.36 10.39 -46.07
N CYS A 36 -29.09 9.15 -45.63
CA CYS A 36 -28.33 8.11 -46.35
C CYS A 36 -26.80 8.27 -46.38
N LEU A 37 -26.16 8.56 -45.24
CA LEU A 37 -24.71 8.35 -45.05
C LEU A 37 -24.50 7.19 -44.06
N ASP A 38 -23.63 6.24 -44.40
CA ASP A 38 -23.22 5.09 -43.56
C ASP A 38 -22.45 5.51 -42.28
N ASP A 39 -22.22 6.81 -42.06
CA ASP A 39 -21.64 7.33 -40.82
C ASP A 39 -22.75 7.47 -39.77
N GLU A 40 -23.05 6.35 -39.16
CA GLU A 40 -23.99 6.23 -38.04
C GLU A 40 -23.68 7.28 -36.95
N SER A 41 -24.71 8.03 -36.52
CA SER A 41 -24.61 9.16 -35.58
C SER A 41 -23.76 8.90 -34.32
N TRP A 42 -23.67 7.64 -33.86
CA TRP A 42 -22.81 7.25 -32.74
C TRP A 42 -21.31 7.29 -33.06
N ARG A 43 -20.89 6.98 -34.30
CA ARG A 43 -19.48 7.06 -34.72
C ARG A 43 -18.99 8.50 -34.78
N VAL A 44 -19.86 9.44 -35.11
CA VAL A 44 -19.56 10.87 -35.08
C VAL A 44 -19.30 11.32 -33.66
N LEU A 45 -20.16 10.95 -32.72
CA LEU A 45 -19.97 11.28 -31.30
C LEU A 45 -18.68 10.65 -30.74
N GLU A 46 -18.36 9.40 -31.08
CA GLU A 46 -17.09 8.78 -30.70
C GLU A 46 -15.88 9.58 -31.21
N LYS A 47 -15.90 9.96 -32.50
CA LYS A 47 -14.84 10.76 -33.14
C LYS A 47 -14.72 12.15 -32.50
N ASP A 48 -15.84 12.82 -32.22
CA ASP A 48 -15.89 14.16 -31.62
C ASP A 48 -15.32 14.15 -30.20
N VAL A 49 -15.79 13.22 -29.35
CA VAL A 49 -15.26 13.04 -27.98
C VAL A 49 -13.77 12.72 -28.02
N GLN A 50 -13.34 11.84 -28.94
CA GLN A 50 -11.94 11.51 -29.09
C GLN A 50 -11.11 12.74 -29.49
N SER A 51 -11.58 13.52 -30.47
CA SER A 51 -10.88 14.71 -30.97
C SER A 51 -10.77 15.79 -29.90
N LEU A 52 -11.86 16.06 -29.16
CA LEU A 52 -11.87 17.03 -28.07
C LEU A 52 -10.88 16.64 -26.97
N LEU A 53 -10.88 15.38 -26.55
CA LEU A 53 -9.96 14.90 -25.53
C LEU A 53 -8.50 14.87 -26.02
N GLN A 54 -8.25 14.55 -27.29
CA GLN A 54 -6.92 14.65 -27.88
C GLN A 54 -6.42 16.10 -27.90
N GLN A 55 -7.27 17.05 -28.25
CA GLN A 55 -6.94 18.48 -28.23
C GLN A 55 -6.71 19.01 -26.81
N GLY A 56 -7.49 18.53 -25.83
CA GLY A 56 -7.38 18.97 -24.43
C GLY A 56 -6.21 18.33 -23.68
N LEU A 57 -5.98 17.04 -23.86
CA LEU A 57 -4.94 16.29 -23.13
C LEU A 57 -3.59 16.32 -23.85
N THR A 58 -3.54 16.56 -25.16
CA THR A 58 -2.30 16.73 -25.92
C THR A 58 -1.26 15.61 -25.66
N ASP A 59 -0.03 15.97 -25.31
CA ASP A 59 1.09 15.04 -25.05
C ASP A 59 1.02 14.37 -23.66
N ARG A 60 0.01 14.66 -22.85
CA ARG A 60 -0.28 13.94 -21.59
C ARG A 60 -0.71 12.49 -21.83
N THR A 61 -1.13 12.16 -23.05
CA THR A 61 -1.65 10.84 -23.42
C THR A 61 -0.93 10.27 -24.62
N LYS A 62 -0.74 8.94 -24.64
CA LYS A 62 -0.23 8.20 -25.80
C LYS A 62 -1.35 7.79 -26.74
N MET A 63 -2.49 7.42 -26.19
CA MET A 63 -3.63 6.91 -26.95
C MET A 63 -4.93 7.17 -26.20
N ILE A 64 -5.94 7.61 -26.93
CA ILE A 64 -7.31 7.75 -26.44
C ILE A 64 -8.19 6.88 -27.33
N ARG A 65 -9.05 6.06 -26.71
CA ARG A 65 -10.06 5.29 -27.42
C ARG A 65 -11.42 5.55 -26.81
N VAL A 66 -12.36 5.92 -27.66
CA VAL A 66 -13.75 6.07 -27.30
C VAL A 66 -14.51 4.90 -27.89
N LEU A 67 -15.32 4.25 -27.08
CA LEU A 67 -16.12 3.08 -27.44
C LEU A 67 -17.53 3.26 -26.93
N TRP A 68 -18.48 3.35 -27.85
CA TRP A 68 -19.89 3.21 -27.57
C TRP A 68 -20.30 1.78 -27.90
N ARG A 69 -20.49 0.95 -26.87
CA ARG A 69 -21.02 -0.42 -27.06
C ARG A 69 -22.53 -0.36 -27.22
N SER A 70 -22.99 0.18 -28.34
CA SER A 70 -24.42 0.41 -28.61
C SER A 70 -25.21 -0.88 -28.89
N THR A 71 -24.55 -2.01 -29.17
CA THR A 71 -25.19 -3.31 -29.40
C THR A 71 -25.20 -4.17 -28.12
N PRO A 72 -26.38 -4.56 -27.60
CA PRO A 72 -26.48 -5.59 -26.58
C PRO A 72 -25.86 -6.91 -27.06
N SER A 73 -25.21 -7.66 -26.17
CA SER A 73 -24.68 -9.00 -26.52
C SER A 73 -25.77 -10.03 -26.79
N GLU A 74 -26.99 -9.78 -26.30
CA GLU A 74 -28.17 -10.64 -26.40
C GLU A 74 -29.33 -9.84 -27.01
N TRP A 75 -29.10 -9.20 -28.16
CA TRP A 75 -30.15 -8.42 -28.81
C TRP A 75 -31.28 -9.33 -29.30
N ASN A 76 -32.49 -9.12 -28.78
CA ASN A 76 -33.69 -9.76 -29.26
C ASN A 76 -34.35 -8.87 -30.33
N ILE A 77 -34.59 -9.44 -31.51
CA ILE A 77 -35.24 -8.75 -32.64
C ILE A 77 -36.61 -8.17 -32.23
N MET A 78 -37.30 -8.80 -31.27
CA MET A 78 -38.61 -8.37 -30.78
C MET A 78 -38.56 -7.04 -30.03
N ASP A 79 -37.44 -6.69 -29.41
CA ASP A 79 -37.24 -5.44 -28.68
C ASP A 79 -36.84 -4.28 -29.61
N GLY A 80 -36.67 -4.57 -30.92
CA GLY A 80 -36.32 -3.60 -31.96
C GLY A 80 -35.02 -2.86 -31.64
N PHE A 81 -34.85 -1.64 -32.19
CA PHE A 81 -33.68 -0.80 -31.90
C PHE A 81 -33.80 -0.01 -30.58
N SER A 82 -34.80 -0.31 -29.74
CA SER A 82 -35.08 0.48 -28.53
C SER A 82 -33.99 0.37 -27.46
N GLU A 83 -33.28 -0.76 -27.41
CA GLU A 83 -32.15 -0.98 -26.52
C GLU A 83 -30.82 -0.39 -27.04
N PHE A 84 -30.76 0.01 -28.30
CA PHE A 84 -29.55 0.58 -28.89
C PHE A 84 -29.30 1.99 -28.33
N GLY A 85 -28.09 2.19 -27.79
CA GLY A 85 -27.70 3.46 -27.17
C GLY A 85 -28.06 3.59 -25.68
N SER A 86 -28.62 2.54 -25.07
CA SER A 86 -28.81 2.45 -23.60
C SER A 86 -27.50 2.27 -22.84
N SER A 87 -26.48 1.70 -23.48
CA SER A 87 -25.15 1.52 -22.91
C SER A 87 -24.38 2.84 -22.81
N PRO A 88 -23.61 3.04 -21.73
CA PRO A 88 -22.77 4.22 -21.59
C PRO A 88 -21.66 4.26 -22.63
N LEU A 89 -21.26 5.47 -23.02
CA LEU A 89 -20.05 5.70 -23.81
C LEU A 89 -18.83 5.57 -22.88
N ILE A 90 -17.84 4.78 -23.29
CA ILE A 90 -16.65 4.50 -22.48
C ILE A 90 -15.43 5.09 -23.18
N VAL A 91 -14.62 5.83 -22.44
CA VAL A 91 -13.33 6.37 -22.90
C VAL A 91 -12.21 5.71 -22.13
N GLY A 92 -11.24 5.17 -22.86
CA GLY A 92 -10.00 4.62 -22.33
C GLY A 92 -8.84 5.52 -22.72
N VAL A 93 -8.07 5.96 -21.73
CA VAL A 93 -6.90 6.82 -21.90
C VAL A 93 -5.65 6.07 -21.45
N MET A 94 -4.68 5.96 -22.35
CA MET A 94 -3.32 5.51 -22.04
C MET A 94 -2.45 6.74 -21.81
N LEU A 95 -1.84 6.83 -20.64
CA LEU A 95 -1.07 8.00 -20.26
C LEU A 95 0.33 7.97 -20.87
N SER A 96 0.89 9.17 -21.05
CA SER A 96 2.29 9.38 -21.36
C SER A 96 3.16 9.15 -20.12
N LEU A 97 4.38 9.69 -20.11
CA LEU A 97 5.21 9.71 -18.90
C LEU A 97 4.55 10.56 -17.81
N LEU A 98 4.71 10.17 -16.55
CA LEU A 98 4.05 10.79 -15.40
C LEU A 98 4.29 12.32 -15.32
N GLU A 99 5.52 12.74 -15.60
CA GLU A 99 5.95 14.16 -15.62
C GLU A 99 5.12 15.01 -16.59
N LYS A 100 4.74 14.44 -17.73
CA LYS A 100 3.88 15.10 -18.70
C LYS A 100 2.42 15.02 -18.26
N SER A 101 1.97 13.84 -17.87
CA SER A 101 0.56 13.57 -17.60
C SER A 101 -0.02 14.40 -16.46
N TYR A 102 0.75 14.69 -15.40
CA TYR A 102 0.25 15.39 -14.21
C TYR A 102 0.93 16.74 -13.94
N ARG A 103 1.48 17.39 -14.98
CA ARG A 103 1.96 18.77 -14.86
C ARG A 103 0.81 19.73 -14.52
N LEU A 104 1.09 20.75 -13.72
CA LEU A 104 0.11 21.76 -13.30
C LEU A 104 -0.20 22.78 -14.40
N VAL A 105 0.72 22.99 -15.34
CA VAL A 105 0.61 24.03 -16.37
C VAL A 105 0.73 23.40 -17.76
N ASP A 106 -0.22 23.71 -18.65
CA ASP A 106 -0.07 23.44 -20.08
C ASP A 106 0.38 24.72 -20.79
N ILE A 107 1.52 24.64 -21.45
CA ILE A 107 2.08 25.74 -22.24
C ILE A 107 1.44 25.68 -23.63
N GLY A 108 0.73 26.75 -23.99
CA GLY A 108 0.12 26.96 -25.28
C GLY A 108 0.99 27.79 -26.24
N PRO A 109 0.40 28.34 -27.32
CA PRO A 109 1.12 29.10 -28.32
C PRO A 109 1.61 30.45 -27.80
N ASN A 110 2.61 31.02 -28.50
CA ASN A 110 3.06 32.39 -28.29
C ASN A 110 1.90 33.36 -28.62
N PRO A 111 1.57 34.35 -27.77
CA PRO A 111 0.50 35.32 -28.01
C PRO A 111 0.66 36.13 -29.31
N GLU A 112 1.88 36.25 -29.83
CA GLU A 112 2.15 36.91 -31.12
C GLU A 112 1.62 36.11 -32.31
N ASN A 113 1.50 34.78 -32.19
CA ASN A 113 0.83 33.95 -33.17
C ASN A 113 -0.70 34.08 -33.02
N ARG A 114 -1.24 35.16 -33.60
CA ARG A 114 -2.64 35.57 -33.43
C ARG A 114 -3.65 34.44 -33.72
N ASP A 115 -3.43 33.68 -34.79
CA ASP A 115 -4.39 32.65 -35.22
C ASP A 115 -4.44 31.47 -34.25
N GLU A 116 -3.28 31.00 -33.77
CA GLU A 116 -3.20 29.91 -32.80
C GLU A 116 -3.66 30.36 -31.41
N ALA A 117 -3.32 31.58 -31.00
CA ALA A 117 -3.76 32.16 -29.73
C ALA A 117 -5.29 32.32 -29.69
N ILE A 118 -5.92 32.77 -30.79
CA ILE A 118 -7.39 32.85 -30.88
C ILE A 118 -8.02 31.45 -30.78
N LYS A 119 -7.46 30.45 -31.48
CA LYS A 119 -7.95 29.06 -31.38
C LYS A 119 -7.82 28.51 -29.96
N PHE A 120 -6.70 28.78 -29.30
CA PHE A 120 -6.44 28.36 -27.92
C PHE A 120 -7.43 29.00 -26.95
N ARG A 121 -7.60 30.33 -26.98
CA ARG A 121 -8.58 31.05 -26.14
C ARG A 121 -10.01 30.62 -26.44
N LYS A 122 -10.35 30.34 -27.69
CA LYS A 122 -11.69 29.82 -28.03
C LYS A 122 -11.92 28.43 -27.45
N PHE A 123 -10.92 27.55 -27.51
CA PHE A 123 -11.02 26.19 -27.00
C PHE A 123 -11.08 26.14 -25.47
N TRP A 124 -10.24 26.91 -24.77
CA TRP A 124 -10.15 26.90 -23.31
C TRP A 124 -11.01 27.97 -22.62
N GLY A 125 -11.42 29.04 -23.31
CA GLY A 125 -12.18 30.17 -22.74
C GLY A 125 -11.57 30.70 -21.44
N GLU A 126 -12.36 30.71 -20.37
CA GLU A 126 -11.95 31.25 -19.05
C GLU A 126 -10.71 30.57 -18.43
N LYS A 127 -10.35 29.36 -18.87
CA LYS A 127 -9.14 28.68 -18.40
C LYS A 127 -7.86 29.10 -19.13
N ALA A 128 -7.95 29.84 -20.23
CA ALA A 128 -6.79 30.40 -20.91
C ALA A 128 -6.33 31.68 -20.22
N GLU A 129 -5.06 31.71 -19.82
CA GLU A 129 -4.40 32.88 -19.25
C GLU A 129 -3.03 33.12 -19.88
N LEU A 130 -2.56 34.36 -19.87
CA LEU A 130 -1.19 34.69 -20.27
C LEU A 130 -0.25 34.54 -19.08
N ARG A 131 0.78 33.70 -19.23
CA ARG A 131 1.75 33.45 -18.16
C ARG A 131 3.16 33.75 -18.63
N ARG A 132 3.92 34.46 -17.78
CA ARG A 132 5.36 34.64 -17.93
C ARG A 132 6.10 33.52 -17.21
N PHE A 133 6.99 32.84 -17.92
CA PHE A 133 7.79 31.73 -17.40
C PHE A 133 9.16 32.22 -16.88
N LYS A 134 9.90 31.33 -16.19
CA LYS A 134 11.19 31.66 -15.56
C LYS A 134 12.27 32.08 -16.58
N ASP A 135 12.14 31.60 -17.81
CA ASP A 135 12.97 31.97 -18.96
C ASP A 135 12.60 33.33 -19.57
N GLY A 136 11.57 34.00 -19.04
CA GLY A 136 11.05 35.28 -19.54
C GLY A 136 10.07 35.14 -20.69
N ALA A 137 9.85 33.94 -21.22
CA ALA A 137 8.89 33.70 -22.29
C ALA A 137 7.46 33.95 -21.80
N ILE A 138 6.62 34.50 -22.68
CA ILE A 138 5.19 34.69 -22.43
C ILE A 138 4.44 33.78 -23.39
N ALA A 139 3.55 32.94 -22.86
CA ALA A 139 2.70 32.08 -23.67
C ALA A 139 1.26 32.10 -23.14
N GLU A 140 0.30 31.81 -24.03
CA GLU A 140 -1.02 31.38 -23.60
C GLU A 140 -0.88 30.08 -22.81
N SER A 141 -1.60 29.90 -21.71
CA SER A 141 -1.42 28.74 -20.83
C SER A 141 -2.72 28.37 -20.12
N THR A 142 -2.81 27.13 -19.65
CA THR A 142 -3.86 26.71 -18.70
C THR A 142 -3.23 26.17 -17.42
N VAL A 143 -3.85 26.47 -16.29
CA VAL A 143 -3.36 26.09 -14.95
C VAL A 143 -4.38 25.23 -14.22
N TRP A 144 -3.88 24.10 -13.72
CA TRP A 144 -4.61 23.08 -12.99
C TRP A 144 -4.07 23.01 -11.56
N GLU A 145 -4.43 23.99 -10.73
CA GLU A 145 -4.01 24.04 -9.34
C GLU A 145 -4.59 22.86 -8.55
N THR A 146 -3.71 22.10 -7.90
CA THR A 146 -4.03 20.93 -7.08
C THR A 146 -3.02 20.82 -5.96
N GLU A 147 -3.45 20.30 -4.82
CA GLU A 147 -2.53 19.80 -3.81
C GLU A 147 -1.61 18.71 -4.39
N THR A 148 -0.44 18.52 -3.78
CA THR A 148 0.56 17.54 -4.27
C THR A 148 0.01 16.12 -4.33
N TRP A 149 -0.82 15.74 -3.35
CA TRP A 149 -1.42 14.42 -3.24
C TRP A 149 -2.66 14.21 -4.12
N GLU A 150 -3.26 15.28 -4.65
CA GLU A 150 -4.40 15.23 -5.59
C GLU A 150 -3.97 15.27 -7.07
N ARG A 151 -2.66 15.35 -7.35
CA ARG A 151 -2.15 15.53 -8.72
C ARG A 151 -2.61 14.44 -9.69
N HIS A 152 -2.87 13.22 -9.23
CA HIS A 152 -3.40 12.14 -10.08
C HIS A 152 -4.79 12.46 -10.67
N THR A 153 -5.51 13.45 -10.14
CA THR A 153 -6.84 13.88 -10.62
C THR A 153 -6.78 14.87 -11.79
N ILE A 154 -5.60 15.38 -12.17
CA ILE A 154 -5.47 16.41 -13.22
C ILE A 154 -6.08 15.96 -14.55
N ILE A 155 -5.87 14.70 -14.95
CA ILE A 155 -6.44 14.14 -16.18
C ILE A 155 -7.97 14.15 -16.15
N LYS A 156 -8.56 13.81 -14.99
CA LYS A 156 -10.00 13.89 -14.75
C LYS A 156 -10.48 15.34 -14.88
N ARG A 157 -9.82 16.30 -14.20
CA ARG A 157 -10.19 17.72 -14.24
C ARG A 157 -10.16 18.30 -15.66
N ILE A 158 -9.15 17.95 -16.46
CA ILE A 158 -9.04 18.39 -17.87
C ILE A 158 -10.18 17.81 -18.69
N ALA A 159 -10.40 16.50 -18.61
CA ALA A 159 -11.42 15.83 -19.38
C ALA A 159 -12.83 16.33 -19.02
N ASP A 160 -13.16 16.46 -17.73
CA ASP A 160 -14.42 17.01 -17.25
C ASP A 160 -14.66 18.42 -17.81
N TYR A 161 -13.63 19.29 -17.74
CA TYR A 161 -13.72 20.66 -18.25
C TYR A 161 -13.99 20.71 -19.76
N VAL A 162 -13.19 19.97 -20.54
CA VAL A 162 -13.26 19.97 -22.00
C VAL A 162 -14.62 19.42 -22.47
N LEU A 163 -15.09 18.33 -21.88
CA LEU A 163 -16.35 17.72 -22.26
C LEU A 163 -17.55 18.57 -21.85
N THR A 164 -17.56 19.11 -20.63
CA THR A 164 -18.62 20.01 -20.15
C THR A 164 -18.75 21.25 -21.04
N LYS A 165 -17.62 21.86 -21.40
CA LYS A 165 -17.57 23.10 -22.20
C LYS A 165 -18.07 22.88 -23.63
N HIS A 166 -17.64 21.79 -24.29
CA HIS A 166 -17.87 21.60 -25.72
C HIS A 166 -19.10 20.73 -26.05
N LEU A 167 -19.60 19.93 -25.09
CA LEU A 167 -20.74 19.02 -25.30
C LEU A 167 -21.98 19.37 -24.45
N LEU A 168 -21.97 20.52 -23.74
CA LEU A 168 -23.08 21.00 -22.90
C LEU A 168 -23.54 19.97 -21.83
N LEU A 169 -22.57 19.24 -21.27
CA LEU A 169 -22.84 18.17 -20.31
C LEU A 169 -22.95 18.73 -18.89
N GLN A 170 -23.69 18.04 -18.03
CA GLN A 170 -23.60 18.27 -16.58
C GLN A 170 -22.53 17.35 -15.99
N GLN A 171 -21.90 17.78 -14.90
CA GLN A 171 -20.87 17.00 -14.22
C GLN A 171 -21.40 15.64 -13.72
N GLU A 172 -22.69 15.57 -13.38
CA GLU A 172 -23.40 14.36 -12.95
C GLU A 172 -23.50 13.29 -14.04
N ASP A 173 -23.38 13.67 -15.32
CA ASP A 173 -23.47 12.75 -16.45
C ASP A 173 -22.13 12.00 -16.70
N LEU A 174 -21.05 12.42 -16.03
CA LEU A 174 -19.68 11.91 -16.19
C LEU A 174 -19.21 11.14 -14.94
N THR A 175 -18.71 9.92 -15.14
CA THR A 175 -18.04 9.13 -14.09
C THR A 175 -16.60 8.83 -14.52
N HIS A 176 -15.62 9.46 -13.88
CA HIS A 176 -14.21 9.22 -14.10
C HIS A 176 -13.66 8.20 -13.12
N VAL A 177 -13.08 7.09 -13.58
CA VAL A 177 -12.41 6.11 -12.72
C VAL A 177 -10.94 6.50 -12.51
N VAL A 178 -10.70 7.31 -11.47
CA VAL A 178 -9.38 7.85 -11.10
C VAL A 178 -9.22 7.91 -9.59
N ASP A 179 -10.22 8.46 -8.89
CA ASP A 179 -10.19 8.83 -7.47
C ASP A 179 -11.11 7.97 -6.58
N GLN A 180 -11.76 6.94 -7.14
CA GLN A 180 -12.77 6.12 -6.45
C GLN A 180 -12.18 5.25 -5.34
N LEU A 181 -10.87 5.01 -5.36
CA LEU A 181 -10.18 4.22 -4.34
C LEU A 181 -9.47 5.11 -3.32
N ASP A 182 -9.58 6.44 -3.44
CA ASP A 182 -8.79 7.38 -2.64
C ASP A 182 -9.16 7.29 -1.16
N PHE A 183 -10.44 7.02 -0.86
CA PHE A 183 -10.96 6.85 0.49
C PHE A 183 -10.12 5.88 1.35
N CYS A 184 -9.46 4.88 0.75
CA CYS A 184 -8.69 3.89 1.51
C CYS A 184 -7.31 4.38 1.97
N LEU A 185 -6.85 5.52 1.43
CA LEU A 185 -5.55 6.15 1.69
C LEU A 185 -5.67 7.52 2.40
N LEU A 186 -6.89 8.02 2.63
CA LEU A 186 -7.11 9.28 3.33
C LEU A 186 -7.20 9.11 4.85
N VAL A 187 -6.62 10.05 5.57
CA VAL A 187 -6.74 10.24 7.02
C VAL A 187 -7.21 11.68 7.26
N GLY A 188 -8.34 11.87 7.95
CA GLY A 188 -8.89 13.21 8.18
C GLY A 188 -9.25 13.97 6.89
N GLY A 189 -9.47 13.25 5.78
CA GLY A 189 -9.78 13.84 4.47
C GLY A 189 -8.57 14.22 3.62
N GLN A 190 -7.34 13.94 4.06
CA GLN A 190 -6.11 14.21 3.33
C GLN A 190 -5.23 12.96 3.23
N ASP A 191 -4.41 12.86 2.19
CA ASP A 191 -3.41 11.80 2.07
C ASP A 191 -2.13 12.20 2.85
N PRO A 192 -1.67 11.41 3.84
CA PRO A 192 -0.47 11.73 4.62
C PRO A 192 0.83 11.83 3.82
N VAL A 193 0.85 11.44 2.53
CA VAL A 193 1.99 11.64 1.62
C VAL A 193 2.39 13.12 1.47
N SER A 194 1.49 14.06 1.77
CA SER A 194 1.84 15.49 1.84
C SER A 194 3.01 15.78 2.80
N SER A 195 3.18 14.96 3.84
CA SER A 195 4.25 15.09 4.85
C SER A 195 5.56 14.41 4.44
N SER A 196 5.62 13.68 3.31
CA SER A 196 6.84 12.95 2.90
C SER A 196 8.04 13.87 2.66
N GLY A 197 7.82 15.13 2.24
CA GLY A 197 8.90 16.11 2.09
C GLY A 197 9.55 16.48 3.43
N ALA A 198 8.72 16.82 4.44
CA ALA A 198 9.21 17.13 5.79
C ALA A 198 9.91 15.94 6.45
N LEU A 199 9.43 14.72 6.18
CA LEU A 199 10.08 13.49 6.64
C LEU A 199 11.50 13.31 6.08
N LEU A 200 11.69 13.58 4.78
CA LEU A 200 13.03 13.51 4.16
C LEU A 200 13.97 14.56 4.74
N GLU A 201 13.49 15.80 4.95
CA GLU A 201 14.27 16.87 5.57
C GLU A 201 14.67 16.54 7.02
N ALA A 202 13.78 15.90 7.78
CA ALA A 202 14.05 15.44 9.14
C ALA A 202 15.13 14.35 9.16
N PHE A 203 15.03 13.36 8.26
CA PHE A 203 16.06 12.32 8.13
C PHE A 203 17.42 12.90 7.71
N ASP A 204 17.45 13.82 6.75
CA ASP A 204 18.69 14.48 6.32
C ASP A 204 19.35 15.25 7.47
N THR A 205 18.55 15.85 8.34
CA THR A 205 19.02 16.54 9.54
C THR A 205 19.65 15.56 10.52
N LEU A 206 18.95 14.47 10.87
CA LEU A 206 19.50 13.41 11.73
C LEU A 206 20.78 12.81 11.16
N ALA A 207 20.78 12.44 9.87
CA ALA A 207 21.91 11.82 9.21
C ALA A 207 23.15 12.75 9.18
N LYS A 208 22.95 14.06 9.03
CA LYS A 208 24.03 15.05 9.17
C LYS A 208 24.58 15.09 10.60
N GLN A 209 23.71 15.10 11.62
CA GLN A 209 24.16 15.12 13.02
C GLN A 209 24.93 13.87 13.41
N LEU A 210 24.45 12.68 13.01
CA LEU A 210 25.14 11.42 13.22
C LEU A 210 26.56 11.43 12.63
N ARG A 211 26.73 11.94 11.40
CA ARG A 211 28.05 12.02 10.75
C ARG A 211 28.99 13.06 11.37
N LEU A 212 28.47 14.00 12.15
CA LEU A 212 29.24 15.04 12.84
C LEU A 212 29.63 14.66 14.27
N LEU A 213 29.31 13.43 14.72
CA LEU A 213 29.73 12.92 16.02
C LEU A 213 31.23 12.59 15.99
N ASP A 214 32.00 13.29 16.83
CA ASP A 214 33.46 13.11 16.96
C ASP A 214 33.84 12.42 18.28
N ASP A 215 32.86 12.19 19.15
CA ASP A 215 33.01 11.71 20.53
C ASP A 215 32.56 10.25 20.72
N VAL A 216 32.39 9.54 19.60
CA VAL A 216 32.11 8.10 19.49
C VAL A 216 33.40 7.38 19.07
N PRO A 217 33.76 6.21 19.64
CA PRO A 217 35.05 5.55 19.38
C PRO A 217 35.32 5.18 17.92
N LEU A 218 34.26 4.94 17.14
CA LEU A 218 34.33 4.65 15.71
C LEU A 218 33.44 5.64 14.97
N LYS A 219 33.96 6.24 13.90
CA LYS A 219 33.17 7.16 13.07
C LYS A 219 32.04 6.45 12.35
N ILE A 220 30.93 7.16 12.17
CA ILE A 220 29.79 6.69 11.39
C ILE A 220 30.08 6.88 9.91
N SER A 221 30.16 5.78 9.16
CA SER A 221 30.46 5.76 7.72
C SER A 221 29.19 5.89 6.87
N THR A 222 28.14 5.14 7.21
CA THR A 222 26.89 5.09 6.45
C THR A 222 25.69 5.29 7.38
N VAL A 223 24.70 6.05 6.89
CA VAL A 223 23.38 6.19 7.54
C VAL A 223 22.33 5.98 6.46
N GLN A 224 21.47 4.97 6.64
CA GLN A 224 20.50 4.54 5.64
C GLN A 224 19.10 4.36 6.25
N PRO A 225 18.04 4.91 5.64
CA PRO A 225 16.68 4.68 6.11
C PRO A 225 16.13 3.33 5.61
N LEU A 226 15.48 2.60 6.51
CA LEU A 226 14.90 1.27 6.23
C LEU A 226 13.37 1.24 6.18
N ASP A 227 12.68 2.28 6.65
CA ASP A 227 11.22 2.29 6.68
C ASP A 227 10.60 2.48 5.28
N SER A 228 9.47 1.81 5.04
CA SER A 228 8.64 1.93 3.82
C SER A 228 8.28 3.37 3.43
N ALA A 229 8.23 4.30 4.41
CA ALA A 229 7.95 5.70 4.17
C ALA A 229 9.03 6.38 3.29
N PHE A 230 10.30 5.99 3.43
CA PHE A 230 11.42 6.58 2.68
C PHE A 230 11.55 6.05 1.25
N ARG A 231 10.90 4.93 0.94
CA ARG A 231 10.81 4.35 -0.41
C ARG A 231 9.42 4.53 -1.03
N HIS A 232 8.61 5.44 -0.47
CA HIS A 232 7.29 5.84 -0.97
C HIS A 232 6.24 4.71 -1.04
N THR A 233 6.39 3.66 -0.23
CA THR A 233 5.50 2.49 -0.20
C THR A 233 4.68 2.36 1.09
N SER A 234 4.89 3.24 2.08
CA SER A 234 4.05 3.27 3.29
C SER A 234 2.62 3.66 2.94
N VAL A 235 1.63 2.89 3.41
CA VAL A 235 0.21 3.20 3.20
C VAL A 235 -0.14 4.56 3.82
N PHE A 236 0.33 4.78 5.04
CA PHE A 236 0.19 6.03 5.77
C PHE A 236 1.59 6.45 6.26
N PRO A 237 2.33 7.23 5.45
CA PRO A 237 3.58 7.84 5.90
C PRO A 237 3.35 8.59 7.22
N PRO A 238 4.28 8.53 8.19
CA PRO A 238 4.08 9.21 9.46
C PRO A 238 4.02 10.72 9.25
N GLU A 239 3.12 11.35 10.00
CA GLU A 239 3.01 12.80 10.09
C GLU A 239 3.86 13.31 11.27
N PRO A 240 4.34 14.56 11.21
CA PRO A 240 5.15 15.13 12.27
C PRO A 240 4.35 15.25 13.57
N HIS A 241 4.90 14.68 14.64
CA HIS A 241 4.32 14.68 15.96
C HIS A 241 4.74 15.94 16.76
N PRO A 242 3.80 16.70 17.34
CA PRO A 242 4.11 17.97 18.03
C PRO A 242 5.07 17.83 19.22
N LEU A 243 5.05 16.69 19.90
CA LEU A 243 5.93 16.41 21.04
C LEU A 243 7.31 15.87 20.63
N ALA A 244 7.52 15.52 19.36
CA ALA A 244 8.80 15.02 18.85
C ALA A 244 9.69 16.15 18.27
N TYR A 245 9.32 17.41 18.49
CA TYR A 245 10.16 18.57 18.19
C TYR A 245 11.02 18.97 19.39
N GLU A 246 12.26 19.37 19.10
CA GLU A 246 13.25 19.92 20.03
C GLU A 246 12.78 21.26 20.62
N LYS A 247 12.17 22.10 19.77
CA LYS A 247 11.69 23.44 20.14
C LYS A 247 10.20 23.56 19.84
N SER A 248 9.43 24.00 20.83
CA SER A 248 7.98 24.26 20.69
C SER A 248 7.72 25.61 20.02
N SER A 249 8.02 25.72 18.72
CA SER A 249 7.72 26.92 17.91
C SER A 249 6.35 26.85 17.23
N GLN A 250 5.70 25.67 17.22
CA GLN A 250 4.42 25.45 16.55
C GLN A 250 3.23 25.65 17.50
N ARG A 251 2.10 26.12 16.95
CA ARG A 251 0.82 26.16 17.66
C ARG A 251 0.40 24.72 17.94
N LEU A 252 0.46 24.31 19.21
CA LEU A 252 0.09 22.96 19.61
C LEU A 252 -1.37 22.67 19.26
N PRO A 253 -1.68 21.50 18.67
CA PRO A 253 -3.04 21.07 18.49
C PRO A 253 -3.72 20.80 19.84
N ASN A 254 -5.05 20.70 19.86
CA ASN A 254 -5.79 20.41 21.10
C ASN A 254 -5.52 18.98 21.61
N PHE A 255 -5.25 18.05 20.69
CA PHE A 255 -4.96 16.65 20.96
C PHE A 255 -3.77 16.19 20.13
N ALA A 256 -3.02 15.22 20.64
CA ALA A 256 -2.01 14.49 19.88
C ALA A 256 -2.10 13.00 20.15
N ALA A 257 -1.55 12.20 19.24
CA ALA A 257 -1.46 10.76 19.41
C ALA A 257 -0.58 10.42 20.62
N THR A 258 -0.98 9.45 21.42
CA THR A 258 -0.19 8.95 22.55
C THR A 258 0.94 8.04 22.08
N CYS A 259 0.69 7.30 21.01
CA CYS A 259 1.65 6.36 20.44
C CYS A 259 2.38 6.97 19.25
N VAL A 260 3.71 6.82 19.23
CA VAL A 260 4.56 7.25 18.11
C VAL A 260 5.29 6.02 17.58
N ARG A 261 5.24 5.81 16.26
CA ARG A 261 6.05 4.78 15.59
C ARG A 261 7.42 5.35 15.29
N SER A 262 8.46 4.57 15.57
CA SER A 262 9.82 4.87 15.14
C SER A 262 10.08 4.38 13.73
N LEU A 263 10.90 5.17 13.04
CA LEU A 263 11.39 4.92 11.69
C LEU A 263 12.79 4.33 11.78
N GLU A 264 12.93 3.09 11.30
CA GLU A 264 14.22 2.39 11.41
C GLU A 264 15.29 2.99 10.49
N VAL A 265 16.47 3.21 11.07
CA VAL A 265 17.66 3.75 10.43
C VAL A 265 18.84 2.82 10.72
N MET A 266 19.43 2.27 9.66
CA MET A 266 20.66 1.52 9.72
C MET A 266 21.86 2.48 9.76
N ILE A 267 22.79 2.18 10.66
CA ILE A 267 24.08 2.84 10.78
C ILE A 267 25.18 1.81 10.54
N GLN A 268 26.22 2.22 9.82
CA GLN A 268 27.48 1.47 9.74
C GLN A 268 28.60 2.32 10.32
N LEU A 269 29.48 1.68 11.08
CA LEU A 269 30.67 2.28 11.64
C LEU A 269 31.87 2.03 10.72
N GLU A 270 32.97 2.76 10.93
CA GLU A 270 34.22 2.48 10.23
C GLU A 270 34.78 1.08 10.57
N GLY A 271 35.57 0.53 9.65
CA GLY A 271 36.12 -0.81 9.80
C GLY A 271 37.04 -0.91 11.01
N SER A 272 36.78 -1.89 11.88
CA SER A 272 37.62 -2.19 13.05
C SER A 272 37.87 -3.69 13.19
N GLY A 273 39.09 -4.05 13.62
CA GLY A 273 39.45 -5.44 13.91
C GLY A 273 38.92 -5.92 15.27
N ASN A 274 38.60 -5.00 16.17
CA ASN A 274 38.38 -5.23 17.60
C ASN A 274 36.96 -5.70 17.96
N TRP A 275 36.10 -5.92 16.97
CA TRP A 275 34.76 -6.44 17.20
C TRP A 275 34.81 -7.87 17.76
N PRO A 276 34.01 -8.20 18.79
CA PRO A 276 33.97 -9.55 19.37
C PRO A 276 33.65 -10.65 18.36
N LEU A 277 34.12 -11.86 18.63
CA LEU A 277 33.77 -13.04 17.83
C LEU A 277 32.49 -13.73 18.32
N ASP A 278 32.19 -13.59 19.62
CA ASP A 278 30.98 -14.13 20.22
C ASP A 278 29.75 -13.30 19.81
N PRO A 279 28.65 -13.91 19.34
CA PRO A 279 27.48 -13.20 18.83
C PRO A 279 26.77 -12.38 19.93
N VAL A 280 26.71 -12.87 21.17
CA VAL A 280 26.08 -12.13 22.27
C VAL A 280 26.91 -10.91 22.66
N ALA A 281 28.24 -11.07 22.70
CA ALA A 281 29.16 -9.96 22.94
C ALA A 281 29.14 -8.93 21.80
N MET A 282 28.97 -9.36 20.55
CA MET A 282 28.79 -8.48 19.39
C MET A 282 27.55 -7.59 19.58
N GLU A 283 26.38 -8.17 19.85
CA GLU A 283 25.15 -7.39 20.05
C GLU A 283 25.26 -6.44 21.25
N LYS A 284 25.82 -6.89 22.38
CA LYS A 284 26.07 -6.00 23.53
C LYS A 284 27.02 -4.85 23.19
N THR A 285 28.01 -5.09 22.34
CA THR A 285 28.92 -4.04 21.87
C THR A 285 28.18 -3.04 20.99
N LYS A 286 27.28 -3.49 20.10
CA LYS A 286 26.42 -2.60 19.33
C LYS A 286 25.52 -1.76 20.23
N SER A 287 24.88 -2.36 21.25
CA SER A 287 24.07 -1.63 22.23
C SER A 287 24.91 -0.57 22.97
N ALA A 288 26.15 -0.89 23.36
CA ALA A 288 27.04 0.09 23.98
C ALA A 288 27.39 1.28 23.05
N PHE A 289 27.62 1.02 21.75
CA PHE A 289 27.80 2.09 20.77
C PHE A 289 26.53 2.92 20.59
N LEU A 290 25.36 2.28 20.50
CA LEU A 290 24.07 2.97 20.36
C LEU A 290 23.77 3.87 21.56
N LEU A 291 24.06 3.41 22.79
CA LEU A 291 23.93 4.24 24.00
C LEU A 291 24.84 5.46 23.94
N ARG A 292 26.12 5.26 23.58
CA ARG A 292 27.07 6.37 23.46
C ARG A 292 26.64 7.38 22.38
N ILE A 293 26.19 6.90 21.23
CA ILE A 293 25.63 7.75 20.16
C ILE A 293 24.40 8.51 20.68
N GLY A 294 23.53 7.85 21.45
CA GLY A 294 22.36 8.45 22.09
C GLY A 294 22.76 9.63 22.99
N GLU A 295 23.67 9.43 23.94
CA GLU A 295 24.21 10.48 24.81
C GLU A 295 24.76 11.67 24.00
N SER A 296 25.56 11.39 22.97
CA SER A 296 26.14 12.44 22.12
C SER A 296 25.08 13.24 21.34
N LEU A 297 23.94 12.64 21.01
CA LEU A 297 22.82 13.33 20.37
C LEU A 297 21.99 14.14 21.36
N GLU A 298 21.85 13.66 22.61
CA GLU A 298 21.22 14.42 23.71
C GLU A 298 22.00 15.70 24.02
N ASP A 299 23.34 15.63 24.04
CA ASP A 299 24.22 16.80 24.20
C ASP A 299 24.02 17.86 23.11
N ARG A 300 23.50 17.46 21.94
CA ARG A 300 23.16 18.34 20.81
C ARG A 300 21.72 18.83 20.85
N GLY A 301 20.95 18.47 21.88
CA GLY A 301 19.59 18.94 22.14
C GLY A 301 18.48 18.11 21.48
N MET A 302 18.79 16.91 20.98
CA MET A 302 17.78 15.92 20.58
C MET A 302 17.25 15.18 21.80
N PHE A 303 16.05 14.60 21.71
CA PHE A 303 15.55 13.72 22.78
C PHE A 303 15.83 12.28 22.43
N VAL A 304 16.42 11.53 23.36
CA VAL A 304 16.71 10.11 23.16
C VAL A 304 15.94 9.29 24.18
N THR A 305 15.51 8.11 23.77
CA THR A 305 14.90 7.11 24.64
C THR A 305 15.59 5.78 24.37
N ALA A 306 16.30 5.30 25.38
CA ALA A 306 17.01 4.02 25.32
C ALA A 306 16.24 2.94 26.10
N SER A 307 16.22 1.73 25.56
CA SER A 307 15.75 0.50 26.20
C SER A 307 16.85 -0.56 26.09
N GLU A 308 16.58 -1.80 26.53
CA GLU A 308 17.59 -2.89 26.50
C GLU A 308 18.13 -3.14 25.08
N ASP A 309 17.26 -3.09 24.07
CA ASP A 309 17.59 -3.45 22.69
C ASP A 309 17.43 -2.29 21.68
N GLU A 310 16.84 -1.16 22.09
CA GLU A 310 16.48 -0.08 21.16
C GLU A 310 16.95 1.30 21.65
N VAL A 311 17.51 2.09 20.73
CA VAL A 311 17.75 3.53 20.93
C VAL A 311 16.92 4.32 19.94
N ASN A 312 15.95 5.07 20.47
CA ASN A 312 15.03 5.90 19.71
C ASN A 312 15.41 7.39 19.85
N VAL A 313 15.49 8.11 18.74
CA VAL A 313 15.82 9.54 18.69
C VAL A 313 14.61 10.31 18.18
N LEU A 314 14.12 11.26 18.98
CA LEU A 314 13.04 12.16 18.59
C LEU A 314 13.62 13.50 18.12
N THR A 315 13.40 13.81 16.84
CA THR A 315 13.90 15.03 16.20
C THR A 315 12.95 15.48 15.09
N SER A 316 12.80 16.79 14.91
CA SER A 316 12.06 17.38 13.78
C SER A 316 10.62 16.85 13.63
N GLY A 317 9.99 16.42 14.72
CA GLY A 317 8.64 15.87 14.71
C GLY A 317 8.56 14.36 14.45
N TYR A 318 9.67 13.65 14.36
CA TYR A 318 9.68 12.20 14.07
C TYR A 318 10.47 11.43 15.12
N SER A 319 10.20 10.13 15.24
CA SER A 319 10.99 9.19 16.05
C SER A 319 11.78 8.27 15.13
N PHE A 320 13.07 8.10 15.37
CA PHE A 320 13.96 7.25 14.57
C PHE A 320 14.59 6.18 15.45
N LEU A 321 14.48 4.91 15.04
CA LEU A 321 15.11 3.77 15.72
C LEU A 321 16.46 3.49 15.06
N LEU A 322 17.53 3.60 15.83
CA LEU A 322 18.89 3.36 15.32
C LEU A 322 19.27 1.89 15.47
N LYS A 323 19.78 1.28 14.39
CA LYS A 323 20.34 -0.08 14.38
C LYS A 323 21.72 -0.11 13.75
N ILE A 324 22.66 -0.82 14.35
CA ILE A 324 24.02 -0.97 13.81
C ILE A 324 24.10 -2.25 12.99
N PHE A 325 24.46 -2.12 11.72
CA PHE A 325 24.81 -3.25 10.87
C PHE A 325 26.32 -3.48 10.88
N HIS A 326 26.74 -4.74 10.98
CA HIS A 326 28.15 -5.11 10.85
C HIS A 326 28.36 -6.34 9.96
N GLU A 327 29.26 -6.25 8.98
CA GLU A 327 29.46 -7.29 7.94
C GLU A 327 29.81 -8.68 8.51
N ARG A 328 30.56 -8.75 9.62
CA ARG A 328 30.91 -10.04 10.25
C ARG A 328 29.69 -10.82 10.74
N GLY A 329 28.57 -10.15 11.02
CA GLY A 329 27.31 -10.81 11.39
C GLY A 329 26.75 -11.71 10.30
N LEU A 330 27.20 -11.56 9.05
CA LEU A 330 26.85 -12.43 7.93
C LEU A 330 27.74 -13.69 7.85
N VAL A 331 28.95 -13.65 8.42
CA VAL A 331 29.98 -14.68 8.28
C VAL A 331 29.99 -15.67 9.45
N VAL A 332 29.75 -15.21 10.68
CA VAL A 332 29.76 -16.04 11.91
C VAL A 332 28.78 -17.23 11.81
N GLN A 333 27.70 -17.10 11.04
CA GLN A 333 26.72 -18.18 10.86
C GLN A 333 27.18 -19.29 9.90
N LYS A 334 28.10 -19.01 8.94
CA LYS A 334 28.64 -20.05 8.04
C LYS A 334 29.56 -21.05 8.76
N GLN A 335 30.11 -20.66 9.90
CA GLN A 335 31.02 -21.51 10.70
C GLN A 335 30.29 -22.37 11.74
N ALA A 336 29.03 -22.04 12.08
CA ALA A 336 28.15 -22.84 12.95
C ALA A 336 27.41 -23.94 12.16
N GLY A 337 28.14 -24.70 11.35
CA GLY A 337 27.63 -25.94 10.75
C GLY A 337 27.56 -27.07 11.78
N ASP A 338 26.56 -27.95 11.63
CA ASP A 338 26.35 -29.25 12.32
C ASP A 338 25.47 -29.32 13.58
N SER A 339 24.53 -28.40 13.82
CA SER A 339 23.39 -28.71 14.71
C SER A 339 22.05 -28.40 14.04
N ASN A 340 21.18 -29.42 13.95
CA ASN A 340 19.79 -29.41 13.46
C ASN A 340 18.84 -28.53 14.30
N ILE A 341 19.22 -27.28 14.59
CA ILE A 341 18.37 -26.29 15.22
C ILE A 341 18.06 -25.26 14.13
N GLN A 342 16.78 -25.10 13.80
CA GLN A 342 16.29 -24.01 12.95
C GLN A 342 16.67 -22.67 13.60
N SER A 343 17.89 -22.18 13.38
CA SER A 343 18.33 -20.90 13.90
C SER A 343 17.63 -19.80 13.11
N ALA A 344 16.90 -18.93 13.80
CA ALA A 344 16.41 -17.68 13.23
C ALA A 344 17.55 -16.95 12.48
N PRO A 345 17.26 -16.23 11.38
CA PRO A 345 18.28 -15.42 10.72
C PRO A 345 18.90 -14.45 11.73
N SER A 346 20.22 -14.24 11.67
CA SER A 346 20.86 -13.23 12.51
C SER A 346 20.26 -11.86 12.21
N GLU A 347 20.17 -11.00 13.23
CA GLU A 347 19.63 -9.64 13.06
C GLU A 347 20.38 -8.87 11.96
N ASP A 348 21.70 -9.06 11.83
CA ASP A 348 22.50 -8.49 10.74
C ASP A 348 22.10 -8.99 9.35
N LYS A 349 21.70 -10.26 9.21
CA LYS A 349 21.25 -10.81 7.93
C LYS A 349 19.90 -10.22 7.52
N GLU A 350 18.99 -10.07 8.47
CA GLU A 350 17.71 -9.39 8.22
C GLU A 350 17.93 -7.91 7.86
N LEU A 351 18.78 -7.21 8.61
CA LEU A 351 19.18 -5.84 8.34
C LEU A 351 19.78 -5.68 6.93
N PHE A 352 20.66 -6.61 6.52
CA PHE A 352 21.21 -6.62 5.16
C PHE A 352 20.11 -6.73 4.10
N PHE A 353 19.18 -7.67 4.23
CA PHE A 353 18.08 -7.82 3.29
C PHE A 353 17.21 -6.56 3.23
N ARG A 354 16.89 -5.97 4.38
CA ARG A 354 16.10 -4.72 4.47
C ARG A 354 16.82 -3.53 3.85
N SER A 355 18.14 -3.42 4.04
CA SER A 355 18.97 -2.39 3.41
C SER A 355 18.96 -2.50 1.89
N GLN A 356 19.25 -3.69 1.35
CA GLN A 356 19.26 -3.93 -0.09
C GLN A 356 17.88 -3.68 -0.70
N HIS A 357 16.83 -4.19 -0.05
CA HIS A 357 15.44 -3.99 -0.47
C HIS A 357 15.07 -2.50 -0.49
N SER A 358 15.34 -1.77 0.60
CA SER A 358 15.00 -0.35 0.72
C SER A 358 15.61 0.49 -0.40
N SER A 359 16.91 0.29 -0.67
CA SER A 359 17.63 1.00 -1.73
C SER A 359 17.07 0.69 -3.12
N MET A 360 16.86 -0.60 -3.45
CA MET A 360 16.39 -0.99 -4.78
C MET A 360 14.96 -0.52 -5.05
N ILE A 361 14.06 -0.65 -4.08
CA ILE A 361 12.67 -0.20 -4.23
C ILE A 361 12.58 1.32 -4.35
N ASN A 362 13.40 2.06 -3.59
CA ASN A 362 13.47 3.51 -3.74
C ASN A 362 13.97 3.91 -5.14
N GLY A 363 14.98 3.20 -5.67
CA GLY A 363 15.43 3.37 -7.05
C GLY A 363 14.33 3.11 -8.08
N LEU A 364 13.56 2.02 -7.90
CA LEU A 364 12.43 1.68 -8.76
C LEU A 364 11.33 2.75 -8.75
N HIS A 365 11.02 3.31 -7.58
CA HIS A 365 10.08 4.43 -7.46
C HIS A 365 10.54 5.67 -8.25
N GLY A 366 11.85 5.97 -8.21
CA GLY A 366 12.45 7.06 -8.99
C GLY A 366 12.25 6.90 -10.50
N ILE A 367 12.27 5.65 -11.00
CA ILE A 367 12.01 5.34 -12.42
C ILE A 367 10.50 5.35 -12.72
N TYR A 368 9.69 4.74 -11.85
CA TYR A 368 8.25 4.59 -12.00
C TYR A 368 7.51 5.24 -10.84
N GLN A 369 7.22 6.54 -10.95
CA GLN A 369 6.53 7.30 -9.89
C GLN A 369 5.12 6.76 -9.55
N ALA A 370 4.45 6.04 -10.46
CA ALA A 370 3.16 5.38 -10.20
C ALA A 370 3.29 4.13 -9.30
N TYR A 371 4.50 3.59 -9.11
CA TYR A 371 4.78 2.40 -8.30
C TYR A 371 4.31 2.55 -6.86
N GLY A 372 4.72 3.63 -6.17
CA GLY A 372 4.41 3.87 -4.77
C GLY A 372 2.89 3.84 -4.48
N PRO A 373 2.08 4.66 -5.19
CA PRO A 373 0.63 4.62 -5.06
C PRO A 373 -0.02 3.24 -5.33
N VAL A 374 0.50 2.45 -6.27
CA VAL A 374 0.00 1.08 -6.52
C VAL A 374 0.32 0.17 -5.34
N VAL A 375 1.54 0.22 -4.81
CA VAL A 375 1.93 -0.56 -3.62
C VAL A 375 1.05 -0.20 -2.42
N ARG A 376 0.77 1.09 -2.21
CA ARG A 376 -0.08 1.55 -1.11
C ARG A 376 -1.47 0.93 -1.18
N LEU A 377 -2.10 0.91 -2.35
CA LEU A 377 -3.38 0.23 -2.56
C LEU A 377 -3.28 -1.29 -2.34
N ALA A 378 -2.21 -1.92 -2.84
CA ALA A 378 -1.98 -3.35 -2.69
C ALA A 378 -1.82 -3.76 -1.22
N LYS A 379 -0.96 -3.07 -0.46
CA LYS A 379 -0.77 -3.27 0.98
C LYS A 379 -2.06 -3.01 1.74
N ARG A 380 -2.78 -1.93 1.40
CA ARG A 380 -4.05 -1.61 2.04
C ARG A 380 -5.10 -2.69 1.83
N TRP A 381 -5.16 -3.27 0.63
CA TRP A 381 -6.05 -4.39 0.32
C TRP A 381 -5.67 -5.67 1.06
N ILE A 382 -4.39 -6.05 1.07
CA ILE A 382 -3.87 -7.22 1.81
C ILE A 382 -4.24 -7.11 3.29
N SER A 383 -4.00 -5.93 3.87
CA SER A 383 -4.29 -5.66 5.28
C SER A 383 -5.78 -5.70 5.58
N ALA A 384 -6.62 -5.04 4.76
CA ALA A 384 -8.07 -5.01 4.95
C ALA A 384 -8.73 -6.40 4.86
N HIS A 385 -8.11 -7.34 4.15
CA HIS A 385 -8.53 -8.76 4.09
C HIS A 385 -7.91 -9.67 5.17
N LEU A 386 -7.27 -9.07 6.18
CA LEU A 386 -6.68 -9.73 7.35
C LEU A 386 -5.49 -10.64 7.02
N PHE A 387 -4.72 -10.33 5.97
CA PHE A 387 -3.58 -11.14 5.55
C PHE A 387 -2.22 -10.64 6.07
N SER A 388 -2.19 -9.59 6.92
CA SER A 388 -0.94 -8.96 7.38
C SER A 388 0.01 -9.89 8.12
N SER A 389 -0.50 -10.94 8.78
CA SER A 389 0.34 -11.94 9.46
C SER A 389 1.07 -12.88 8.53
N PHE A 390 0.68 -12.95 7.26
CA PHE A 390 1.11 -14.02 6.35
C PHE A 390 1.95 -13.54 5.18
N ILE A 391 1.91 -12.25 4.84
CA ILE A 391 2.70 -11.66 3.76
C ILE A 391 3.33 -10.38 4.30
N SER A 392 4.66 -10.28 4.22
CA SER A 392 5.40 -9.09 4.60
C SER A 392 5.15 -7.93 3.63
N GLU A 393 5.38 -6.70 4.08
CA GLU A 393 5.26 -5.52 3.25
C GLU A 393 6.21 -5.57 2.03
N GLU A 394 7.42 -6.07 2.25
CA GLU A 394 8.47 -6.27 1.25
C GLU A 394 8.06 -7.29 0.17
N ALA A 395 7.36 -8.37 0.55
CA ALA A 395 6.84 -9.33 -0.42
C ALA A 395 5.79 -8.68 -1.34
N VAL A 396 4.89 -7.85 -0.78
CA VAL A 396 3.91 -7.09 -1.59
C VAL A 396 4.63 -6.12 -2.54
N GLU A 397 5.65 -5.43 -2.05
CA GLU A 397 6.48 -4.52 -2.84
C GLU A 397 7.12 -5.21 -4.05
N LEU A 398 7.67 -6.42 -3.87
CA LEU A 398 8.28 -7.21 -4.95
C LEU A 398 7.25 -7.71 -5.97
N VAL A 399 6.08 -8.19 -5.51
CA VAL A 399 5.00 -8.62 -6.42
C VAL A 399 4.51 -7.45 -7.27
N VAL A 400 4.39 -6.26 -6.70
CA VAL A 400 4.05 -5.06 -7.47
C VAL A 400 5.21 -4.66 -8.40
N ALA A 401 6.46 -4.76 -7.95
CA ALA A 401 7.63 -4.42 -8.78
C ALA A 401 7.68 -5.25 -10.05
N TYR A 402 7.32 -6.53 -9.96
CA TYR A 402 7.20 -7.43 -11.11
C TYR A 402 6.28 -6.86 -12.21
N LEU A 403 5.18 -6.16 -11.87
CA LEU A 403 4.26 -5.55 -12.85
C LEU A 403 4.91 -4.43 -13.68
N PHE A 404 5.88 -3.73 -13.10
CA PHE A 404 6.58 -2.63 -13.76
C PHE A 404 7.76 -3.15 -14.59
N LEU A 405 8.46 -4.16 -14.09
CA LEU A 405 9.63 -4.77 -14.74
C LEU A 405 9.26 -5.75 -15.86
N ARG A 406 8.14 -6.48 -15.71
CA ARG A 406 7.60 -7.44 -16.67
C ARG A 406 6.16 -7.11 -17.02
N PRO A 407 5.90 -5.98 -17.70
CA PRO A 407 4.54 -5.47 -17.90
C PRO A 407 3.71 -6.24 -18.94
N PHE A 408 4.31 -7.16 -19.70
CA PHE A 408 3.64 -7.86 -20.79
C PHE A 408 2.42 -8.67 -20.29
N PRO A 409 1.31 -8.72 -21.06
CA PRO A 409 1.12 -8.18 -22.41
C PRO A 409 0.74 -6.68 -22.47
N PHE A 410 0.84 -5.96 -21.35
CA PHE A 410 0.54 -4.54 -21.22
C PHE A 410 1.81 -3.67 -21.25
N HIS A 411 1.71 -2.43 -20.78
CA HIS A 411 2.83 -1.52 -20.48
C HIS A 411 2.96 -1.31 -18.97
N ALA A 412 4.07 -0.75 -18.49
CA ALA A 412 4.18 -0.39 -17.07
C ALA A 412 2.97 0.48 -16.64
N PRO A 413 2.29 0.18 -15.51
CA PRO A 413 1.14 0.95 -15.08
C PRO A 413 1.48 2.43 -14.90
N SER A 414 0.64 3.32 -15.42
CA SER A 414 0.80 4.78 -15.22
C SER A 414 -0.27 5.37 -14.29
N SER A 415 -1.14 4.52 -13.74
CA SER A 415 -2.22 4.87 -12.83
C SER A 415 -2.33 3.84 -11.71
N ARG A 416 -2.69 4.32 -10.53
CA ARG A 416 -2.84 3.50 -9.32
C ARG A 416 -3.97 2.49 -9.39
N VAL A 417 -5.12 2.86 -9.98
CA VAL A 417 -6.27 1.95 -10.11
C VAL A 417 -5.95 0.80 -11.07
N THR A 418 -5.36 1.09 -12.23
CA THR A 418 -4.97 0.08 -13.22
C THR A 418 -3.84 -0.82 -12.69
N GLY A 419 -2.85 -0.24 -12.02
CA GLY A 419 -1.78 -1.03 -11.38
C GLY A 419 -2.34 -1.96 -10.30
N PHE A 420 -3.27 -1.48 -9.48
CA PHE A 420 -3.95 -2.29 -8.47
C PHE A 420 -4.78 -3.44 -9.08
N LEU A 421 -5.55 -3.17 -10.16
CA LEU A 421 -6.27 -4.23 -10.89
C LEU A 421 -5.33 -5.30 -11.43
N ARG A 422 -4.18 -4.90 -11.99
CA ARG A 422 -3.18 -5.85 -12.51
C ARG A 422 -2.48 -6.63 -11.40
N PHE A 423 -2.25 -6.02 -10.24
CA PHE A 423 -1.77 -6.71 -9.03
C PHE A 423 -2.72 -7.82 -8.59
N LEU A 424 -4.02 -7.53 -8.46
CA LEU A 424 -5.02 -8.53 -8.08
C LEU A 424 -5.04 -9.70 -9.08
N ARG A 425 -4.95 -9.40 -10.37
CA ARG A 425 -4.87 -10.45 -11.40
C ARG A 425 -3.60 -11.27 -11.29
N LEU A 426 -2.44 -10.63 -11.18
CA LEU A 426 -1.16 -11.31 -11.04
C LEU A 426 -1.19 -12.28 -9.85
N LEU A 427 -1.66 -11.84 -8.67
CA LEU A 427 -1.81 -12.72 -7.51
C LEU A 427 -2.70 -13.93 -7.79
N SER A 428 -3.79 -13.73 -8.53
CA SER A 428 -4.76 -14.80 -8.81
C SER A 428 -4.34 -15.77 -9.93
N SER A 429 -3.54 -15.32 -10.90
CA SER A 429 -3.25 -16.07 -12.13
C SER A 429 -1.81 -16.55 -12.25
N PHE A 430 -0.88 -16.02 -11.44
CA PHE A 430 0.51 -16.47 -11.46
C PHE A 430 0.62 -17.92 -10.98
N ASP A 431 1.45 -18.71 -11.66
CA ASP A 431 1.68 -20.10 -11.31
C ASP A 431 2.76 -20.22 -10.23
N TRP A 432 2.33 -20.00 -8.98
CA TRP A 432 3.18 -20.12 -7.81
C TRP A 432 3.73 -21.54 -7.59
N THR A 433 3.11 -22.57 -8.19
CA THR A 433 3.49 -23.97 -7.95
C THR A 433 4.71 -24.34 -8.78
N PHE A 434 4.73 -23.95 -10.04
CA PHE A 434 5.75 -24.39 -10.99
C PHE A 434 6.71 -23.29 -11.44
N SER A 435 6.50 -22.03 -11.05
CA SER A 435 7.35 -20.91 -11.45
C SER A 435 7.83 -20.06 -10.25
N PRO A 436 9.14 -19.77 -10.15
CA PRO A 436 9.63 -18.72 -9.26
C PRO A 436 9.33 -17.34 -9.84
N MET A 437 9.05 -16.35 -8.99
CA MET A 437 8.94 -14.95 -9.41
C MET A 437 10.32 -14.28 -9.31
N ILE A 438 10.91 -13.98 -10.46
CA ILE A 438 12.23 -13.35 -10.55
C ILE A 438 12.05 -11.84 -10.72
N VAL A 439 12.51 -11.07 -9.73
CA VAL A 439 12.38 -9.61 -9.68
C VAL A 439 13.77 -8.99 -9.81
N ASP A 440 14.10 -8.58 -11.03
CA ASP A 440 15.37 -7.97 -11.38
C ASP A 440 15.21 -6.46 -11.60
N ILE A 441 15.43 -5.68 -10.55
CA ILE A 441 15.19 -4.22 -10.57
C ILE A 441 16.23 -3.50 -11.41
N ASN A 442 17.49 -3.94 -11.33
CA ASN A 442 18.64 -3.28 -11.97
C ASN A 442 19.04 -3.92 -13.32
N ASN A 443 18.43 -5.06 -13.69
CA ASN A 443 18.87 -5.93 -14.79
C ASN A 443 20.29 -6.51 -14.56
N ASP A 444 20.54 -6.94 -13.33
CA ASP A 444 21.85 -7.47 -12.91
C ASP A 444 21.99 -8.98 -13.17
N PHE A 445 20.88 -9.70 -13.40
CA PHE A 445 20.93 -11.16 -13.54
C PHE A 445 21.55 -11.61 -14.85
N ASN A 446 22.39 -12.63 -14.73
CA ASN A 446 22.93 -13.38 -15.85
C ASN A 446 22.37 -14.82 -15.88
N LEU A 447 22.70 -15.57 -16.94
CA LEU A 447 22.25 -16.95 -17.13
C LEU A 447 22.68 -17.92 -16.00
N LYS A 448 23.74 -17.61 -15.24
CA LYS A 448 24.13 -18.42 -14.08
C LYS A 448 23.21 -18.14 -12.89
N ASP A 449 22.85 -16.88 -12.67
CA ASP A 449 21.93 -16.50 -11.61
C ASP A 449 20.53 -17.10 -11.84
N GLU A 450 20.03 -17.06 -13.08
CA GLU A 450 18.76 -17.71 -13.42
C GLU A 450 18.79 -19.22 -13.17
N LYS A 451 19.90 -19.89 -13.48
CA LYS A 451 20.07 -21.32 -13.18
C LYS A 451 20.09 -21.59 -11.68
N GLU A 452 20.85 -20.81 -10.92
CA GLU A 452 20.95 -20.91 -9.46
C GLU A 452 19.58 -20.70 -8.80
N ILE A 453 18.81 -19.70 -9.25
CA ILE A 453 17.44 -19.45 -8.77
C ILE A 453 16.52 -20.64 -9.04
N ASN A 454 16.58 -21.22 -10.23
CA ASN A 454 15.78 -22.39 -10.58
C ASN A 454 16.18 -23.62 -9.77
N GLU A 455 17.48 -23.84 -9.53
CA GLU A 455 17.97 -24.91 -8.67
C GLU A 455 17.47 -24.74 -7.23
N ASN A 456 17.58 -23.53 -6.66
CA ASN A 456 17.07 -23.20 -5.33
C ASN A 456 15.54 -23.39 -5.24
N PHE A 457 14.81 -22.97 -6.27
CA PHE A 457 13.37 -23.19 -6.35
C PHE A 457 13.04 -24.69 -6.32
N MET A 458 13.69 -25.51 -7.15
CA MET A 458 13.47 -26.96 -7.17
C MET A 458 13.83 -27.62 -5.83
N LEU A 459 14.91 -27.18 -5.17
CA LEU A 459 15.27 -27.66 -3.83
C LEU A 459 14.20 -27.32 -2.80
N SER A 460 13.67 -26.09 -2.82
CA SER A 460 12.59 -25.68 -1.90
C SER A 460 11.32 -26.52 -2.05
N ARG A 461 11.02 -26.99 -3.27
CA ARG A 461 9.89 -27.90 -3.54
C ARG A 461 10.16 -29.33 -3.08
N ARG A 462 11.39 -29.84 -3.26
CA ARG A 462 11.78 -31.21 -2.86
C ARG A 462 11.92 -31.41 -1.36
N SER A 463 12.38 -30.41 -0.60
CA SER A 463 12.53 -30.52 0.87
C SER A 463 11.22 -30.95 1.53
N TYR A 464 10.11 -30.37 1.08
CA TYR A 464 8.77 -30.72 1.54
C TYR A 464 8.33 -32.14 1.14
N GLU A 465 8.68 -32.60 -0.06
CA GLU A 465 8.37 -33.97 -0.50
C GLU A 465 9.06 -35.02 0.38
N GLN A 466 10.24 -34.70 0.91
CA GLN A 466 11.04 -35.60 1.74
C GLN A 466 10.60 -35.56 3.21
N ASN A 467 10.27 -34.37 3.74
CA ASN A 467 9.81 -34.19 5.12
C ASN A 467 8.46 -33.44 5.13
N PRO A 468 7.33 -34.12 5.35
CA PRO A 468 6.01 -33.49 5.45
C PRO A 468 5.85 -32.49 6.63
N HIS A 469 6.83 -32.45 7.52
CA HIS A 469 6.94 -31.49 8.62
C HIS A 469 7.60 -30.17 8.21
N ASP A 470 8.26 -30.11 7.05
CA ASP A 470 8.79 -28.86 6.52
C ASP A 470 7.65 -27.95 6.08
N ILE A 471 7.83 -26.65 6.28
CA ILE A 471 6.89 -25.65 5.79
C ILE A 471 7.04 -25.60 4.27
N GLU A 472 5.97 -25.87 3.53
CA GLU A 472 5.99 -25.69 2.08
C GLU A 472 5.82 -24.21 1.72
N PRO A 473 6.88 -23.50 1.28
CA PRO A 473 6.76 -22.08 0.93
C PRO A 473 5.87 -21.95 -0.31
N ALA A 474 4.74 -21.27 -0.21
CA ALA A 474 3.84 -21.18 -1.37
C ALA A 474 4.38 -20.19 -2.42
N MET A 475 5.01 -19.10 -1.98
CA MET A 475 5.59 -18.06 -2.83
C MET A 475 7.11 -18.15 -2.81
N PHE A 476 7.72 -18.07 -4.00
CA PHE A 476 9.16 -17.97 -4.16
C PHE A 476 9.50 -16.66 -4.88
N LEU A 477 10.08 -15.71 -4.15
CA LEU A 477 10.44 -14.39 -4.65
C LEU A 477 11.96 -14.27 -4.71
N ALA A 478 12.52 -14.24 -5.92
CA ALA A 478 13.96 -14.11 -6.13
C ALA A 478 14.34 -12.68 -6.51
N THR A 479 15.42 -12.18 -5.91
CA THR A 479 16.02 -10.86 -6.18
C THR A 479 17.53 -10.99 -6.26
N SER A 480 18.23 -9.95 -6.71
CA SER A 480 19.70 -9.98 -6.80
C SER A 480 20.41 -10.13 -5.44
N TYR A 481 19.76 -9.70 -4.35
CA TYR A 481 20.27 -9.87 -2.98
C TYR A 481 19.77 -11.14 -2.28
N ASP A 482 18.74 -11.81 -2.82
CA ASP A 482 18.14 -13.02 -2.24
C ASP A 482 17.65 -13.94 -3.36
N LYS A 483 18.54 -14.84 -3.81
CA LYS A 483 18.27 -15.82 -4.87
C LYS A 483 17.56 -17.09 -4.36
N SER A 484 17.55 -17.32 -3.06
CA SER A 484 16.95 -18.49 -2.41
C SER A 484 15.58 -18.21 -1.80
N SER A 485 15.08 -16.97 -1.91
CA SER A 485 13.78 -16.54 -1.37
C SER A 485 13.70 -16.71 0.16
N GLU A 486 14.81 -16.49 0.84
CA GLU A 486 14.95 -16.67 2.28
C GLU A 486 14.35 -15.53 3.11
N ALA A 487 14.37 -14.30 2.59
CA ALA A 487 14.07 -13.11 3.37
C ALA A 487 12.57 -12.97 3.69
N TRP A 488 11.72 -13.06 2.66
CA TRP A 488 10.33 -12.58 2.77
C TRP A 488 9.27 -13.68 2.73
N THR A 489 9.53 -14.79 2.02
CA THR A 489 8.51 -15.80 1.76
C THR A 489 8.92 -17.23 2.11
N LYS A 490 10.01 -17.41 2.87
CA LYS A 490 10.52 -18.73 3.28
C LYS A 490 9.54 -19.54 4.12
N GLN A 491 8.88 -18.88 5.09
CA GLN A 491 7.99 -19.54 6.05
C GLN A 491 6.50 -19.27 5.79
N SER A 492 6.17 -18.20 5.09
CA SER A 492 4.79 -17.77 4.86
C SER A 492 4.71 -16.99 3.55
N PRO A 493 3.61 -17.10 2.77
CA PRO A 493 2.39 -17.85 3.06
C PRO A 493 2.48 -19.35 2.80
N SER A 494 1.69 -20.12 3.55
CA SER A 494 1.39 -21.53 3.22
C SER A 494 0.50 -21.65 1.98
N LYS A 495 0.47 -22.81 1.32
CA LYS A 495 -0.35 -23.05 0.12
C LYS A 495 -1.83 -22.73 0.32
N LEU A 496 -2.39 -23.08 1.48
CA LEU A 496 -3.80 -22.82 1.79
C LEU A 496 -4.07 -21.32 1.94
N VAL A 497 -3.16 -20.60 2.59
CA VAL A 497 -3.25 -19.14 2.74
C VAL A 497 -3.13 -18.47 1.37
N LEU A 498 -2.13 -18.85 0.56
CA LEU A 498 -1.98 -18.31 -0.78
C LEU A 498 -3.19 -18.58 -1.67
N LYS A 499 -3.77 -19.79 -1.61
CA LYS A 499 -5.01 -20.12 -2.33
C LYS A 499 -6.17 -19.22 -1.92
N ARG A 500 -6.30 -18.91 -0.62
CA ARG A 500 -7.31 -17.98 -0.11
C ARG A 500 -7.08 -16.56 -0.65
N ILE A 501 -5.84 -16.08 -0.60
CA ILE A 501 -5.44 -14.76 -1.13
C ILE A 501 -5.74 -14.67 -2.62
N ALA A 502 -5.34 -15.68 -3.41
CA ALA A 502 -5.61 -15.76 -4.85
C ALA A 502 -7.11 -15.76 -5.17
N SER A 503 -7.93 -16.44 -4.35
CA SER A 503 -9.39 -16.43 -4.51
C SER A 503 -9.99 -15.04 -4.25
N TYR A 504 -9.56 -14.37 -3.18
CA TYR A 504 -10.00 -13.01 -2.87
C TYR A 504 -9.55 -12.03 -3.95
N ALA A 505 -8.32 -12.18 -4.44
CA ALA A 505 -7.76 -11.36 -5.50
C ALA A 505 -8.53 -11.53 -6.82
N LYS A 506 -8.91 -12.77 -7.18
CA LYS A 506 -9.75 -13.06 -8.34
C LYS A 506 -11.10 -12.37 -8.26
N SER A 507 -11.85 -12.56 -7.16
CA SER A 507 -13.16 -11.93 -6.98
C SER A 507 -13.07 -10.40 -6.93
N SER A 508 -12.02 -9.85 -6.31
CA SER A 508 -11.78 -8.40 -6.28
C SER A 508 -11.44 -7.86 -7.67
N ALA A 509 -10.66 -8.58 -8.48
CA ALA A 509 -10.33 -8.18 -9.84
C ALA A 509 -11.58 -8.17 -10.75
N GLU A 510 -12.44 -9.18 -10.62
CA GLU A 510 -13.70 -9.27 -11.35
C GLU A 510 -14.65 -8.13 -10.95
N LEU A 511 -14.81 -7.87 -9.64
CA LEU A 511 -15.60 -6.75 -9.14
C LEU A 511 -15.04 -5.41 -9.62
N LEU A 512 -13.74 -5.18 -9.52
CA LEU A 512 -13.10 -3.93 -9.95
C LEU A 512 -13.28 -3.69 -11.46
N THR A 513 -13.12 -4.74 -12.28
CA THR A 513 -13.41 -4.64 -13.72
C THR A 513 -14.88 -4.27 -13.99
N ASN A 514 -15.82 -4.89 -13.26
CA ASN A 514 -17.24 -4.58 -13.40
C ASN A 514 -17.55 -3.14 -12.96
N LEU A 515 -16.98 -2.66 -11.86
CA LEU A 515 -17.13 -1.28 -11.40
C LEU A 515 -16.55 -0.27 -12.41
N ILE A 516 -15.43 -0.60 -13.07
CA ILE A 516 -14.83 0.28 -14.10
C ILE A 516 -15.75 0.41 -15.32
N ILE A 517 -16.38 -0.69 -15.76
CA ILE A 517 -17.18 -0.72 -17.00
C ILE A 517 -18.62 -0.29 -16.75
N HIS A 518 -19.25 -0.83 -15.71
CA HIS A 518 -20.68 -0.71 -15.42
C HIS A 518 -20.98 0.23 -14.26
N GLY A 519 -19.97 0.71 -13.53
CA GLY A 519 -20.12 1.52 -12.32
C GLY A 519 -20.72 0.74 -11.16
N GLN A 520 -21.08 1.48 -10.10
CA GLN A 520 -21.72 0.90 -8.92
C GLN A 520 -23.15 0.45 -9.24
N SER A 521 -23.55 -0.70 -8.68
CA SER A 521 -24.91 -1.23 -8.81
C SER A 521 -25.38 -1.85 -7.50
N GLY A 522 -26.45 -1.31 -6.92
CA GLY A 522 -27.05 -1.82 -5.68
C GLY A 522 -26.03 -1.96 -4.55
N GLN A 523 -25.77 -3.21 -4.14
CA GLN A 523 -24.86 -3.54 -3.03
C GLN A 523 -23.37 -3.58 -3.44
N TYR A 524 -23.06 -3.59 -4.74
CA TYR A 524 -21.69 -3.69 -5.24
C TYR A 524 -21.07 -2.30 -5.41
N THR A 525 -20.32 -1.90 -4.38
CA THR A 525 -19.68 -0.58 -4.27
C THR A 525 -18.15 -0.69 -4.31
N TRP A 526 -17.42 0.44 -4.35
CA TRP A 526 -15.95 0.42 -4.39
C TRP A 526 -15.37 -0.08 -3.06
N GLU A 527 -16.10 0.19 -1.98
CA GLU A 527 -15.82 -0.21 -0.61
C GLU A 527 -15.79 -1.73 -0.45
N CYS A 528 -16.61 -2.46 -1.21
CA CYS A 528 -16.64 -3.92 -1.20
C CYS A 528 -15.28 -4.55 -1.55
N LEU A 529 -14.43 -3.86 -2.32
CA LEU A 529 -13.08 -4.34 -2.65
C LEU A 529 -12.18 -4.48 -1.42
N PHE A 530 -12.46 -3.70 -0.36
CA PHE A 530 -11.67 -3.63 0.87
C PHE A 530 -12.44 -4.16 2.09
N ARG A 531 -13.61 -4.77 1.91
CA ARG A 531 -14.37 -5.37 3.01
C ARG A 531 -14.12 -6.87 3.09
N THR A 532 -13.57 -7.32 4.21
CA THR A 532 -13.36 -8.75 4.46
C THR A 532 -14.66 -9.44 4.90
N PRO A 533 -15.03 -10.58 4.30
CA PRO A 533 -16.16 -11.38 4.77
C PRO A 533 -15.79 -12.14 6.06
N LEU A 534 -16.20 -11.60 7.21
CA LEU A 534 -15.91 -12.18 8.54
C LEU A 534 -16.55 -13.56 8.78
N SER A 535 -17.58 -13.92 8.01
CA SER A 535 -18.22 -15.24 8.04
C SER A 535 -17.30 -16.39 7.59
N ASN A 536 -16.16 -16.08 6.98
CA ASN A 536 -15.19 -17.09 6.54
C ASN A 536 -14.32 -17.63 7.68
N TYR A 537 -14.28 -16.99 8.84
CA TYR A 537 -13.49 -17.41 10.00
C TYR A 537 -14.31 -18.32 10.93
N ASP A 538 -13.63 -19.08 11.79
CA ASP A 538 -14.29 -19.96 12.75
C ASP A 538 -14.73 -19.20 14.00
N ALA A 539 -13.94 -18.21 14.41
CA ALA A 539 -14.30 -17.22 15.42
C ALA A 539 -13.75 -15.84 15.05
N VAL A 540 -14.35 -14.79 15.63
CA VAL A 540 -13.98 -13.39 15.39
C VAL A 540 -13.88 -12.65 16.72
N ILE A 541 -12.76 -11.97 16.93
CA ILE A 541 -12.53 -11.06 18.04
C ILE A 541 -12.74 -9.64 17.53
N LEU A 542 -13.64 -8.89 18.16
CA LEU A 542 -13.84 -7.46 17.88
C LEU A 542 -13.13 -6.66 18.96
N LEU A 543 -12.42 -5.61 18.55
CA LEU A 543 -11.66 -4.71 19.42
C LEU A 543 -12.43 -3.40 19.65
N HIS A 544 -12.18 -2.74 20.77
CA HIS A 544 -12.68 -1.39 21.01
C HIS A 544 -11.90 -0.40 20.13
N LYS A 545 -12.59 0.22 19.17
CA LYS A 545 -11.98 1.13 18.19
C LYS A 545 -11.20 2.26 18.88
N GLU A 546 -11.77 2.82 19.93
CA GLU A 546 -11.19 3.88 20.75
C GLU A 546 -9.97 3.46 21.57
N LYS A 547 -9.61 2.17 21.56
CA LYS A 547 -8.42 1.60 22.22
C LYS A 547 -7.34 1.14 21.26
N LEU A 548 -7.56 1.30 19.96
CA LEU A 548 -6.53 1.08 18.94
C LEU A 548 -5.52 2.22 18.96
N CYS A 549 -4.25 1.93 18.66
CA CYS A 549 -3.19 2.93 18.52
C CYS A 549 -3.54 4.02 17.49
N ARG A 550 -4.18 3.64 16.37
CA ARG A 550 -4.56 4.56 15.28
C ARG A 550 -6.02 4.35 14.87
N PRO A 551 -6.98 4.88 15.64
CA PRO A 551 -8.41 4.65 15.39
C PRO A 551 -8.91 5.26 14.07
N HIS A 552 -8.22 6.29 13.57
CA HIS A 552 -8.54 6.97 12.32
C HIS A 552 -8.12 6.17 11.08
N HIS A 553 -7.29 5.13 11.22
CA HIS A 553 -6.95 4.22 10.13
C HIS A 553 -7.99 3.12 9.89
N VAL A 554 -9.01 2.98 10.75
CA VAL A 554 -10.08 1.98 10.54
C VAL A 554 -10.91 2.38 9.32
N LEU A 555 -10.85 1.59 8.24
CA LEU A 555 -11.67 1.83 7.03
C LEU A 555 -13.15 1.66 7.32
N PHE A 556 -13.50 0.48 7.83
CA PHE A 556 -14.86 0.06 8.06
C PHE A 556 -14.93 -0.53 9.47
N PRO A 557 -15.69 0.10 10.39
CA PRO A 557 -15.92 -0.50 11.70
C PRO A 557 -16.52 -1.89 11.55
N ALA A 558 -15.98 -2.85 12.31
CA ALA A 558 -16.43 -4.23 12.21
C ALA A 558 -17.88 -4.40 12.71
N GLU A 559 -18.72 -4.90 11.81
CA GLU A 559 -20.09 -5.29 12.09
C GLU A 559 -20.11 -6.52 13.01
N ILE A 560 -21.15 -6.62 13.84
CA ILE A 560 -21.32 -7.77 14.73
C ILE A 560 -21.62 -9.00 13.85
N PRO A 561 -20.78 -10.04 13.89
CA PRO A 561 -20.99 -11.20 13.04
C PRO A 561 -22.17 -12.04 13.56
N ASN A 562 -22.84 -12.75 12.66
CA ASN A 562 -23.91 -13.69 13.01
C ASN A 562 -23.32 -14.96 13.64
N GLY A 563 -23.11 -14.93 14.96
CA GLY A 563 -22.48 -16.02 15.73
C GLY A 563 -22.94 -16.09 17.18
N LYS A 564 -22.48 -17.13 17.89
CA LYS A 564 -22.66 -17.26 19.34
C LYS A 564 -21.70 -16.29 20.03
N LEU A 565 -22.25 -15.28 20.71
CA LEU A 565 -21.47 -14.41 21.60
C LEU A 565 -20.91 -15.25 22.74
N VAL A 566 -19.58 -15.25 22.88
CA VAL A 566 -18.86 -15.98 23.93
C VAL A 566 -18.58 -15.08 25.12
N ILE A 567 -18.06 -13.88 24.86
CA ILE A 567 -17.70 -12.90 25.88
C ILE A 567 -17.92 -11.48 25.34
N GLN A 568 -18.31 -10.57 26.23
CA GLN A 568 -18.40 -9.14 25.97
C GLN A 568 -17.49 -8.41 26.95
N GLY A 569 -16.51 -7.70 26.42
CA GLY A 569 -15.49 -6.99 27.20
C GLY A 569 -15.85 -5.52 27.41
N LYS A 570 -15.38 -4.96 28.53
CA LYS A 570 -15.46 -3.53 28.84
C LYS A 570 -14.15 -2.84 28.46
N PRO A 571 -14.19 -1.61 27.91
CA PRO A 571 -12.98 -0.88 27.57
C PRO A 571 -12.20 -0.52 28.83
N SER A 572 -10.86 -0.61 28.79
CA SER A 572 -9.99 -0.16 29.89
C SER A 572 -9.96 1.38 29.97
N ASN A 573 -9.71 1.94 31.16
CA ASN A 573 -9.45 3.38 31.33
C ASN A 573 -7.95 3.71 31.38
N ASP A 574 -7.08 2.72 31.27
CA ASP A 574 -5.63 2.86 31.46
C ASP A 574 -4.94 3.41 30.21
N PHE A 575 -5.49 3.11 29.03
CA PHE A 575 -4.96 3.55 27.74
C PHE A 575 -5.94 4.44 26.98
N HIS A 576 -5.42 5.55 26.46
CA HIS A 576 -6.10 6.45 25.54
C HIS A 576 -5.18 6.75 24.34
N PRO A 577 -5.66 6.58 23.09
CA PRO A 577 -4.83 6.76 21.90
C PRO A 577 -4.50 8.22 21.59
N CYS A 578 -5.27 9.15 22.16
CA CYS A 578 -5.01 10.57 22.05
C CYS A 578 -4.94 11.20 23.44
N MET A 579 -3.99 12.10 23.64
CA MET A 579 -3.83 12.89 24.85
C MET A 579 -4.11 14.38 24.59
N PRO A 580 -4.70 15.11 25.56
CA PRO A 580 -4.94 16.54 25.43
C PRO A 580 -3.62 17.33 25.56
N LEU A 581 -3.42 18.30 24.66
CA LEU A 581 -2.24 19.16 24.60
C LEU A 581 -2.52 20.64 24.92
N SER A 582 -3.75 20.98 25.32
CA SER A 582 -4.12 22.36 25.64
C SER A 582 -3.32 22.92 26.82
N LYS A 583 -2.92 24.20 26.74
CA LYS A 583 -2.15 24.91 27.77
C LYS A 583 -2.80 24.94 29.17
N SER A 584 -4.12 24.73 29.26
CA SER A 584 -4.84 24.64 30.54
C SER A 584 -4.69 23.29 31.25
N VAL A 585 -4.30 22.23 30.52
CA VAL A 585 -4.20 20.84 31.01
C VAL A 585 -2.74 20.39 31.13
N VAL A 586 -1.87 20.89 30.26
CA VAL A 586 -0.44 20.55 30.23
C VAL A 586 0.36 21.49 31.16
N ARG A 587 0.91 20.95 32.25
CA ARG A 587 1.81 21.69 33.17
C ARG A 587 3.19 21.94 32.57
N SER A 588 3.72 20.96 31.83
CA SER A 588 5.01 21.01 31.12
C SER A 588 4.95 20.13 29.88
N LEU A 589 5.56 20.59 28.77
CA LEU A 589 5.71 19.78 27.55
C LEU A 589 6.64 18.60 27.77
N HIS A 590 7.59 18.71 28.70
CA HIS A 590 8.48 17.63 29.09
C HIS A 590 7.68 16.46 29.69
N ASP A 591 6.93 16.70 30.77
CA ASP A 591 6.09 15.69 31.43
C ASP A 591 5.06 15.03 30.50
N THR A 592 4.68 15.73 29.43
CA THR A 592 3.74 15.20 28.43
C THR A 592 4.46 14.36 27.39
N ARG A 593 5.71 14.67 27.05
CA ARG A 593 6.58 13.84 26.23
C ARG A 593 6.91 12.53 26.93
N ASP A 594 7.13 12.54 28.24
CA ASP A 594 7.39 11.32 29.04
C ASP A 594 6.21 10.34 29.03
N LYS A 595 5.02 10.79 28.62
CA LYS A 595 3.83 9.95 28.42
C LYS A 595 3.70 9.39 27.00
N LEU A 596 4.60 9.75 26.08
CA LEU A 596 4.62 9.17 24.75
C LEU A 596 5.00 7.71 24.84
N LEU A 597 4.23 6.87 24.16
CA LEU A 597 4.52 5.46 24.03
C LEU A 597 5.15 5.21 22.66
N VAL A 598 6.48 5.20 22.62
CA VAL A 598 7.26 4.93 21.42
C VAL A 598 7.17 3.43 21.09
N ASN A 599 6.91 3.10 19.83
CA ASN A 599 6.75 1.71 19.32
C ASN A 599 5.67 0.88 20.04
N PHE A 600 4.72 1.52 20.73
CA PHE A 600 3.63 0.82 21.39
C PHE A 600 2.40 0.66 20.49
N ASP A 601 2.03 -0.58 20.21
CA ASP A 601 0.76 -0.95 19.56
C ASP A 601 0.04 -2.04 20.38
N PRO A 602 -1.07 -1.72 21.07
CA PRO A 602 -1.78 -2.67 21.92
C PRO A 602 -2.29 -3.88 21.13
N THR A 603 -2.61 -3.73 19.85
CA THR A 603 -3.06 -4.85 19.01
C THR A 603 -1.91 -5.79 18.71
N ALA A 604 -0.70 -5.27 18.44
CA ALA A 604 0.47 -6.10 18.19
C ALA A 604 0.88 -6.90 19.44
N TYR A 605 0.87 -6.25 20.62
CA TYR A 605 1.11 -6.92 21.90
C TYR A 605 0.07 -8.01 22.17
N PHE A 606 -1.22 -7.70 21.98
CA PHE A 606 -2.29 -8.69 22.15
C PHE A 606 -2.12 -9.91 21.23
N LEU A 607 -1.77 -9.69 19.96
CA LEU A 607 -1.51 -10.79 19.02
C LEU A 607 -0.31 -11.63 19.42
N ARG A 608 0.75 -11.02 19.94
CA ARG A 608 1.92 -11.73 20.47
C ARG A 608 1.52 -12.59 21.67
N ASP A 609 0.78 -12.01 22.61
CA ASP A 609 0.36 -12.72 23.82
C ASP A 609 -0.59 -13.89 23.47
N LEU A 610 -1.47 -13.74 22.47
CA LEU A 610 -2.28 -14.84 21.95
C LEU A 610 -1.42 -15.95 21.31
N LYS A 611 -0.40 -15.62 20.53
CA LYS A 611 0.52 -16.62 19.95
C LYS A 611 1.28 -17.38 21.04
N CYS A 612 1.66 -16.71 22.14
CA CYS A 612 2.34 -17.33 23.27
C CYS A 612 1.40 -18.19 24.13
N ALA A 613 0.18 -17.73 24.38
CA ALA A 613 -0.80 -18.44 25.20
C ALA A 613 -1.43 -19.65 24.49
N PHE A 614 -1.63 -19.55 23.17
CA PHE A 614 -2.30 -20.58 22.37
C PHE A 614 -1.45 -21.04 21.18
N PRO A 615 -0.24 -21.56 21.41
CA PRO A 615 0.61 -22.05 20.34
C PRO A 615 -0.10 -23.19 19.60
N MET A 616 -0.06 -23.16 18.26
CA MET A 616 -0.61 -24.22 17.38
C MET A 616 -2.12 -24.52 17.55
N THR A 617 -2.89 -23.63 18.19
CA THR A 617 -4.34 -23.83 18.40
C THR A 617 -5.15 -23.23 17.26
N PHE A 618 -4.81 -22.01 16.85
CA PHE A 618 -5.49 -21.30 15.77
C PHE A 618 -4.51 -20.40 15.00
N LYS A 619 -4.86 -20.15 13.74
CA LYS A 619 -4.23 -19.09 12.94
C LYS A 619 -4.93 -17.77 13.21
N LEU A 620 -4.13 -16.74 13.46
CA LEU A 620 -4.57 -15.37 13.66
C LEU A 620 -4.56 -14.63 12.32
N TRP A 621 -5.66 -13.96 12.02
CA TRP A 621 -5.85 -13.15 10.83
C TRP A 621 -6.17 -11.72 11.26
N HIS A 622 -5.32 -10.75 10.96
CA HIS A 622 -5.54 -9.36 11.36
C HIS A 622 -5.11 -8.36 10.28
N ASP A 623 -5.65 -7.15 10.39
CA ASP A 623 -5.27 -5.96 9.62
C ASP A 623 -4.28 -5.13 10.48
N SER A 624 -3.01 -5.06 10.04
CA SER A 624 -1.95 -4.29 10.73
C SER A 624 -2.08 -2.76 10.54
N ILE A 625 -2.98 -2.31 9.67
CA ILE A 625 -3.16 -0.92 9.26
C ILE A 625 -4.52 -0.40 9.77
N GLY A 626 -4.82 -0.67 11.04
CA GLY A 626 -6.00 -0.13 11.71
C GLY A 626 -7.24 -1.02 11.66
N GLY A 627 -7.08 -2.35 11.70
CA GLY A 627 -8.21 -3.26 11.92
C GLY A 627 -8.77 -3.17 13.33
N ASP A 628 -10.10 -3.24 13.45
CA ASP A 628 -10.82 -3.42 14.72
C ASP A 628 -11.39 -4.85 14.87
N ALA A 629 -10.99 -5.78 14.01
CA ALA A 629 -11.35 -7.19 14.08
C ALA A 629 -10.15 -8.13 13.82
N ILE A 630 -10.16 -9.27 14.50
CA ILE A 630 -9.21 -10.36 14.32
C ILE A 630 -10.02 -11.64 14.03
N GLY A 631 -9.73 -12.28 12.90
CA GLY A 631 -10.28 -13.58 12.54
C GLY A 631 -9.44 -14.71 13.14
N LEU A 632 -10.10 -15.79 13.54
CA LEU A 632 -9.48 -17.02 14.02
C LEU A 632 -9.90 -18.19 13.14
N THR A 633 -8.95 -19.06 12.78
CA THR A 633 -9.26 -20.37 12.19
C THR A 633 -8.55 -21.47 12.95
N TRP A 634 -9.27 -22.52 13.33
CA TRP A 634 -8.71 -23.65 14.08
C TRP A 634 -7.61 -24.33 13.25
N GLU A 635 -6.49 -24.68 13.90
CA GLU A 635 -5.52 -25.58 13.29
C GLU A 635 -5.95 -27.02 13.53
N SER A 636 -6.06 -27.82 12.45
CA SER A 636 -6.28 -29.26 12.61
C SER A 636 -4.97 -29.90 13.05
N SER A 637 -4.95 -30.46 14.26
CA SER A 637 -3.83 -31.25 14.75
C SER A 637 -3.68 -32.49 13.88
N LYS A 638 -2.81 -32.46 12.87
CA LYS A 638 -2.45 -33.65 12.11
C LYS A 638 -1.69 -34.61 13.04
N LYS A 639 -2.41 -35.60 13.57
CA LYS A 639 -1.92 -36.80 14.29
C LYS A 639 -1.03 -36.48 15.51
N ARG A 640 -1.64 -36.38 16.69
CA ARG A 640 -1.03 -37.06 17.85
C ARG A 640 -1.09 -38.55 17.54
N GLY A 641 0.04 -39.24 17.69
CA GLY A 641 0.08 -40.70 17.60
C GLY A 641 -0.99 -41.29 18.51
N ARG A 642 -1.60 -42.40 18.06
CA ARG A 642 -2.30 -43.30 18.97
C ARG A 642 -1.37 -43.53 20.16
N ASP A 643 -1.94 -43.44 21.36
CA ASP A 643 -1.33 -43.71 22.68
C ASP A 643 -1.08 -42.47 23.55
N GLU A 644 -2.06 -41.56 23.66
CA GLU A 644 -2.31 -40.85 24.93
C GLU A 644 -3.84 -40.75 25.13
N ASP A 645 -4.30 -41.22 26.28
CA ASP A 645 -5.71 -41.36 26.68
C ASP A 645 -6.50 -40.04 26.59
N ASP A 646 -7.75 -40.11 26.11
CA ASP A 646 -8.93 -39.28 26.41
C ASP A 646 -8.78 -37.86 27.01
N GLU A 647 -7.85 -37.03 26.54
CA GLU A 647 -7.95 -35.58 26.71
C GLU A 647 -8.96 -35.05 25.68
N ALA A 648 -10.23 -35.01 26.08
CA ALA A 648 -11.28 -34.31 25.36
C ALA A 648 -10.78 -32.88 25.02
N MET A 649 -10.70 -32.56 23.72
CA MET A 649 -10.36 -31.22 23.25
C MET A 649 -11.20 -30.18 24.03
N PRO A 650 -10.56 -29.18 24.67
CA PRO A 650 -11.29 -28.22 25.49
C PRO A 650 -12.42 -27.55 24.70
N ASP A 651 -13.57 -27.33 25.35
CA ASP A 651 -14.72 -26.66 24.73
C ASP A 651 -14.24 -25.38 24.03
N PRO A 652 -14.48 -25.22 22.72
CA PRO A 652 -14.09 -24.03 21.97
C PRO A 652 -14.58 -22.74 22.63
N THR A 653 -15.72 -22.80 23.33
CA THR A 653 -16.24 -21.66 24.11
C THR A 653 -15.33 -21.31 25.29
N SER A 654 -14.69 -22.29 25.94
CA SER A 654 -13.75 -22.08 27.05
C SER A 654 -12.46 -21.40 26.55
N ILE A 655 -11.86 -21.92 25.48
CA ILE A 655 -10.67 -21.32 24.86
C ILE A 655 -10.95 -19.87 24.46
N LEU A 656 -12.10 -19.62 23.82
CA LEU A 656 -12.48 -18.27 23.39
C LEU A 656 -12.80 -17.32 24.55
N LYS A 657 -13.17 -17.81 25.74
CA LYS A 657 -13.26 -16.97 26.95
C LYS A 657 -11.87 -16.53 27.41
N GLU A 658 -10.93 -17.47 27.46
CA GLU A 658 -9.53 -17.15 27.82
C GLU A 658 -8.90 -16.16 26.84
N VAL A 659 -9.18 -16.30 25.52
CA VAL A 659 -8.80 -15.29 24.51
C VAL A 659 -9.35 -13.90 24.85
N GLY A 660 -10.60 -13.82 25.32
CA GLY A 660 -11.19 -12.57 25.78
C GLY A 660 -10.54 -12.02 27.05
N ASP A 661 -10.12 -12.89 27.96
CA ASP A 661 -9.45 -12.52 29.21
C ASP A 661 -8.02 -12.02 28.97
N VAL A 662 -7.26 -12.63 28.05
CA VAL A 662 -5.93 -12.14 27.61
C VAL A 662 -6.05 -10.71 27.06
N GLY A 663 -7.12 -10.42 26.32
CA GLY A 663 -7.35 -9.10 25.72
C GLY A 663 -8.19 -8.14 26.55
N LYS A 664 -8.31 -8.38 27.87
CA LYS A 664 -9.18 -7.59 28.75
C LYS A 664 -8.87 -6.08 28.65
N GLY A 665 -9.90 -5.29 28.38
CA GLY A 665 -9.78 -3.84 28.20
C GLY A 665 -9.60 -3.39 26.74
N LEU A 666 -9.06 -4.25 25.87
CA LEU A 666 -8.93 -4.01 24.43
C LEU A 666 -10.04 -4.72 23.63
N VAL A 667 -10.42 -5.93 24.04
CA VAL A 667 -11.46 -6.74 23.39
C VAL A 667 -12.85 -6.20 23.71
N ARG A 668 -13.62 -5.93 22.65
CA ARG A 668 -15.05 -5.58 22.70
C ARG A 668 -15.93 -6.81 22.86
N SER A 669 -15.70 -7.84 22.04
CA SER A 669 -16.48 -9.07 22.09
C SER A 669 -15.82 -10.19 21.30
N VAL A 670 -16.03 -11.45 21.71
CA VAL A 670 -15.61 -12.64 20.94
C VAL A 670 -16.85 -13.42 20.50
N HIS A 671 -16.88 -13.78 19.22
CA HIS A 671 -17.99 -14.50 18.57
C HIS A 671 -17.51 -15.80 17.97
N LEU A 672 -18.16 -16.91 18.32
CA LEU A 672 -17.96 -18.21 17.68
C LEU A 672 -18.92 -18.35 16.50
N LEU A 673 -18.39 -18.59 15.31
CA LEU A 673 -19.16 -18.70 14.06
C LEU A 673 -19.29 -20.15 13.60
N LYS A 674 -18.21 -20.92 13.71
CA LYS A 674 -18.15 -22.33 13.30
C LYS A 674 -17.49 -23.15 14.40
N ALA A 675 -18.13 -24.24 14.78
CA ALA A 675 -17.51 -25.22 15.67
C ALA A 675 -16.29 -25.87 14.99
N PRO A 676 -15.28 -26.32 15.75
CA PRO A 676 -14.17 -27.06 15.18
C PRO A 676 -14.69 -28.29 14.46
N LYS A 677 -14.12 -28.59 13.30
CA LYS A 677 -14.38 -29.85 12.62
C LYS A 677 -13.63 -30.93 13.40
N LEU A 678 -14.35 -31.73 14.19
CA LEU A 678 -13.86 -33.02 14.67
C LEU A 678 -13.78 -33.93 13.43
N GLU A 679 -12.56 -34.22 12.94
CA GLU A 679 -12.33 -35.25 11.92
C GLU A 679 -12.15 -36.61 12.56
#